data_AF-A0AA96X8J0-F1
#
_entry.id   AF-A0AA96X8J0-F1
#
_cell.length_a   1.000
_cell.length_b   1.000
_cell.length_c   1.000
_cell.angle_alpha   90.00
_cell.angle_beta   90.00
_cell.angle_gamma   90.00
#
_symmetry.space_group_name_H-M   'P 1'
#
loop_
_entity.id
_entity.type
_entity.pdbx_description
1 polymer ?
#
loop_
_entity_poly.entity_id
_entity_poly.type
_entity_poly.pdbx_seq_one_letter_code
_entity_poly.pdbx_strand_id
1 'polypeptide(L)'
;MSAQKFDQKVFPRVLLRLFFLTLFSLLVGCGSGSSGSEDNSPADTVQGDDGSGSGSGSGSGSGSGSGSGTGTDPEPDPEPDPEPDPEPEPEEAGEPAELIGYAHSGTSIGLNWERDGETYFIYRNGEKVAETSNNYYVEQGLSVNTEYVYSVSTVDAANESETSQVTVKTLVDDTNTGLNNGTEDDVLNEQISSFAECRNVSSALDLLEEDLDTCLGAMLELNRMVTLVEDIRAFGARVRSEQDPAMVELGMRLFHSKSLSANQDTSCSSCHHPAIGCGGDDLSMPVGVNAVNTALLGPGRSDGINEVPLVPRNSQAICNTSLWSRGLFWDNRVSMGTNGTLRTESTDVTRNTRAAVDSGSLALLMAQAHFPVTAPPEMGDIIDFGYDDSVDENFTSYREDILAANLDVEAWAPLFTSAFGDSEINFSRIAQAIAAYEAVQIFIDNPFFEYTGGNLEALSAEEKRGAITFMSKEAGCTFCHKGAFFTSEALMAANYPQIGVGTDESGNGADWGGEGSLGFGAFRAPTLLNVALTGPWGHNGQFGTLKRNVEHYSDQGASITRYFENSEMCDLVQFQDVEGCANKVAPNGLTHSQNIIDGNEGGGVNRLSADEIDLVVTFLGTLTDPNAADTSSNAIQFLIPPRDGGPDGKQLDAIDKDGRSL
;
A
#
# COMPACT_ATOMS: atom_id res chain seq x y z
N MET A 1 21.17 18.69 -53.17
CA MET A 1 21.12 17.67 -54.24
C MET A 1 22.51 17.07 -54.35
N SER A 2 22.79 15.77 -54.40
CA SER A 2 22.05 14.49 -54.38
C SER A 2 23.16 13.43 -54.60
N ALA A 3 23.15 12.17 -54.15
CA ALA A 3 22.16 11.38 -53.43
C ALA A 3 22.85 10.36 -52.48
N GLN A 4 22.04 9.55 -51.81
CA GLN A 4 22.42 8.57 -50.78
C GLN A 4 23.41 7.47 -51.23
N LYS A 5 23.99 6.79 -50.22
CA LYS A 5 24.24 5.35 -50.24
C LYS A 5 23.61 4.71 -49.00
N PHE A 6 22.95 3.57 -49.20
CA PHE A 6 22.55 2.60 -48.17
C PHE A 6 22.43 1.25 -48.88
N ASP A 7 22.99 0.16 -48.33
CA ASP A 7 22.45 -1.18 -48.59
C ASP A 7 22.92 -2.27 -47.59
N GLN A 8 21.94 -2.89 -46.94
CA GLN A 8 21.76 -4.33 -46.71
C GLN A 8 22.82 -5.24 -45.99
N LYS A 9 22.40 -5.71 -44.79
CA LYS A 9 21.99 -7.11 -44.46
C LYS A 9 22.91 -8.11 -43.67
N VAL A 10 22.25 -8.68 -42.63
CA VAL A 10 22.15 -10.13 -42.26
C VAL A 10 23.27 -10.80 -41.43
N PHE A 11 22.96 -11.03 -40.13
CA PHE A 11 22.83 -12.33 -39.39
C PHE A 11 23.77 -13.53 -39.71
N PRO A 12 23.99 -14.50 -38.77
CA PRO A 12 24.16 -14.42 -37.31
C PRO A 12 25.20 -15.45 -36.72
N ARG A 13 25.26 -15.62 -35.37
CA ARG A 13 25.37 -16.89 -34.58
C ARG A 13 26.47 -17.04 -33.49
N VAL A 14 25.99 -17.34 -32.26
CA VAL A 14 26.35 -18.51 -31.38
C VAL A 14 27.74 -18.61 -30.70
N LEU A 15 27.72 -18.72 -29.34
CA LEU A 15 28.66 -19.33 -28.37
C LEU A 15 30.20 -19.10 -28.53
N LEU A 16 30.98 -18.87 -27.46
CA LEU A 16 31.33 -19.93 -26.49
C LEU A 16 32.09 -19.41 -25.23
N ARG A 17 31.74 -20.01 -24.07
CA ARG A 17 32.42 -20.14 -22.75
C ARG A 17 33.83 -19.54 -22.48
N LEU A 18 33.95 -18.93 -21.29
CA LEU A 18 34.97 -19.13 -20.22
C LEU A 18 36.46 -19.33 -20.59
N PHE A 19 37.38 -18.57 -19.97
CA PHE A 19 38.24 -19.06 -18.87
C PHE A 19 39.09 -17.96 -18.17
N PHE A 20 39.57 -18.31 -16.97
CA PHE A 20 40.42 -17.60 -15.99
C PHE A 20 41.60 -16.75 -16.50
N LEU A 21 41.95 -15.68 -15.75
CA LEU A 21 43.14 -15.54 -14.86
C LEU A 21 43.19 -14.08 -14.31
N THR A 22 42.93 -13.80 -13.04
CA THR A 22 43.82 -13.86 -11.84
C THR A 22 45.10 -13.01 -11.84
N LEU A 23 45.13 -12.07 -10.88
CA LEU A 23 46.24 -11.69 -10.00
C LEU A 23 47.25 -10.58 -10.38
N PHE A 24 47.68 -9.88 -9.31
CA PHE A 24 48.78 -8.92 -9.14
C PHE A 24 48.60 -7.45 -9.61
N SER A 25 49.07 -6.42 -8.89
CA SER A 25 49.40 -6.24 -7.44
C SER A 25 50.01 -4.86 -7.17
N LEU A 26 49.61 -4.23 -6.05
CA LEU A 26 50.43 -3.42 -5.13
C LEU A 26 51.11 -2.09 -5.56
N LEU A 27 51.33 -1.27 -4.52
CA LEU A 27 52.24 -0.10 -4.39
C LEU A 27 51.88 1.15 -5.21
N VAL A 28 52.02 2.39 -4.74
CA VAL A 28 52.12 3.09 -3.43
C VAL A 28 52.48 4.54 -3.82
N GLY A 29 51.95 5.55 -3.13
CA GLY A 29 52.24 6.95 -3.51
C GLY A 29 51.72 7.99 -2.52
N CYS A 30 52.37 8.11 -1.37
CA CYS A 30 52.12 9.23 -0.44
C CYS A 30 53.01 10.43 -0.83
N GLY A 31 52.45 11.66 -0.87
CA GLY A 31 53.18 12.84 -1.37
C GLY A 31 52.56 14.19 -0.98
N SER A 32 52.99 14.73 0.16
CA SER A 32 52.56 15.99 0.79
C SER A 32 53.03 17.30 0.13
N GLY A 33 52.25 18.39 0.28
CA GLY A 33 52.71 19.80 0.17
C GLY A 33 51.55 20.80 -0.12
N SER A 34 51.25 21.82 0.70
CA SER A 34 51.91 23.15 0.83
C SER A 34 51.49 24.14 -0.28
N SER A 35 51.13 25.43 -0.10
CA SER A 35 50.95 26.31 1.10
C SER A 35 50.53 27.75 0.70
N GLY A 36 49.87 28.52 1.60
CA GLY A 36 49.61 29.99 1.51
C GLY A 36 48.10 30.33 1.50
N SER A 37 47.52 31.33 2.19
CA SER A 37 47.91 32.73 2.59
C SER A 37 47.84 33.74 1.42
N GLU A 38 47.33 34.98 1.55
CA GLU A 38 47.15 35.88 2.71
C GLU A 38 45.82 36.69 2.71
N ASP A 39 45.64 37.53 3.74
CA ASP A 39 44.50 38.39 4.12
C ASP A 39 43.91 39.36 3.07
N ASN A 40 42.62 39.73 3.22
CA ASN A 40 42.27 41.10 3.69
C ASN A 40 40.81 41.32 4.15
N SER A 41 40.60 42.44 4.84
CA SER A 41 39.33 43.09 5.27
C SER A 41 39.45 44.61 4.97
N PRO A 42 38.49 45.54 5.23
CA PRO A 42 37.28 45.44 6.07
C PRO A 42 35.97 46.12 5.57
N ALA A 43 34.92 45.94 6.38
CA ALA A 43 33.79 46.82 6.75
C ALA A 43 33.38 48.08 5.96
N ASP A 44 32.06 48.34 5.94
CA ASP A 44 31.49 49.66 6.29
C ASP A 44 30.06 49.53 6.90
N THR A 45 29.44 50.61 7.42
CA THR A 45 28.20 50.50 8.26
C THR A 45 27.22 51.71 8.18
N VAL A 46 25.92 51.46 7.88
CA VAL A 46 24.75 52.39 7.98
C VAL A 46 23.47 51.52 8.11
N GLN A 47 22.41 51.71 8.93
CA GLN A 47 21.94 52.69 9.95
C GLN A 47 20.81 53.68 9.56
N GLY A 48 19.64 53.56 10.22
CA GLY A 48 18.45 54.45 10.14
C GLY A 48 17.32 53.92 9.23
N ASP A 49 16.02 54.20 9.44
CA ASP A 49 15.35 55.00 10.48
C ASP A 49 13.84 54.61 10.63
N ASP A 50 13.14 55.21 11.61
CA ASP A 50 11.76 54.92 12.07
C ASP A 50 10.60 55.14 11.05
N GLY A 51 9.42 54.55 11.33
CA GLY A 51 8.22 54.69 10.48
C GLY A 51 6.84 54.35 11.10
N SER A 52 6.49 54.89 12.27
CA SER A 52 5.18 54.62 12.92
C SER A 52 3.98 55.31 12.23
N GLY A 53 2.83 54.62 12.06
CA GLY A 53 1.62 55.22 11.49
C GLY A 53 0.28 54.59 11.94
N SER A 54 -0.39 55.20 12.91
CA SER A 54 -1.74 54.82 13.38
C SER A 54 -2.86 55.48 12.57
N GLY A 55 -3.94 54.76 12.23
CA GLY A 55 -5.05 55.30 11.42
C GLY A 55 -6.44 54.73 11.74
N SER A 56 -7.05 55.16 12.85
CA SER A 56 -8.45 54.86 13.17
C SER A 56 -9.44 55.73 12.39
N GLY A 57 -10.48 55.13 11.78
CA GLY A 57 -11.49 55.87 11.00
C GLY A 57 -12.90 55.31 11.11
N SER A 58 -13.71 55.84 12.04
CA SER A 58 -15.14 55.52 12.15
C SER A 58 -15.98 56.35 11.16
N GLY A 59 -16.92 55.73 10.46
CA GLY A 59 -17.84 56.40 9.53
C GLY A 59 -19.29 55.95 9.68
N SER A 60 -20.15 56.81 10.21
CA SER A 60 -21.59 56.55 10.38
C SER A 60 -22.40 57.09 9.18
N GLY A 61 -23.38 56.32 8.71
CA GLY A 61 -24.33 56.77 7.68
C GLY A 61 -25.69 56.07 7.82
N SER A 62 -26.75 56.85 8.00
CA SER A 62 -28.10 56.35 8.30
C SER A 62 -29.01 56.30 7.07
N GLY A 63 -29.85 55.27 6.97
CA GLY A 63 -30.95 55.18 6.00
C GLY A 63 -32.19 54.56 6.67
N SER A 64 -33.36 55.20 6.54
CA SER A 64 -34.57 54.83 7.29
C SER A 64 -35.62 54.17 6.38
N GLY A 65 -36.30 53.13 6.88
CA GLY A 65 -37.46 52.51 6.24
C GLY A 65 -38.39 51.90 7.30
N SER A 66 -39.62 52.41 7.40
CA SER A 66 -40.54 52.09 8.52
C SER A 66 -41.71 51.20 8.10
N GLY A 67 -42.02 50.17 8.88
CA GLY A 67 -43.25 49.38 8.80
C GLY A 67 -43.71 48.92 10.18
N SER A 68 -44.98 49.15 10.54
CA SER A 68 -45.49 48.92 11.90
C SER A 68 -46.28 47.61 12.04
N GLY A 69 -45.93 46.79 13.03
CA GLY A 69 -46.80 45.74 13.58
C GLY A 69 -46.80 45.83 15.11
N THR A 70 -47.97 45.82 15.75
CA THR A 70 -48.11 45.94 17.21
C THR A 70 -48.40 44.59 17.84
N GLY A 71 -47.49 44.15 18.71
CA GLY A 71 -47.67 43.04 19.65
C GLY A 71 -47.06 43.46 20.98
N THR A 72 -47.72 43.12 22.09
CA THR A 72 -47.26 43.41 23.45
C THR A 72 -47.14 42.10 24.22
N ASP A 73 -45.91 41.68 24.48
CA ASP A 73 -45.59 40.55 25.37
C ASP A 73 -44.75 41.06 26.55
N PRO A 74 -44.77 40.37 27.70
CA PRO A 74 -44.12 40.83 28.93
C PRO A 74 -42.59 40.61 28.91
N GLU A 75 -41.90 41.30 29.82
CA GLU A 75 -40.48 41.03 30.11
C GLU A 75 -40.32 39.62 30.71
N PRO A 76 -39.28 38.85 30.31
CA PRO A 76 -38.99 37.55 30.93
C PRO A 76 -38.34 37.74 32.31
N ASP A 77 -38.68 36.86 33.26
CA ASP A 77 -37.91 36.69 34.49
C ASP A 77 -36.48 36.17 34.18
N PRO A 78 -35.48 36.47 35.02
CA PRO A 78 -34.13 35.97 34.83
C PRO A 78 -34.06 34.43 34.99
N GLU A 79 -33.28 33.80 34.12
CA GLU A 79 -33.00 32.35 34.20
C GLU A 79 -32.24 32.01 35.49
N PRO A 80 -32.46 30.83 36.09
CA PRO A 80 -31.65 30.36 37.21
C PRO A 80 -30.23 30.02 36.74
N ASP A 81 -29.25 30.15 37.63
CA ASP A 81 -27.89 29.62 37.39
C ASP A 81 -27.96 28.11 37.05
N PRO A 82 -27.13 27.62 36.11
CA PRO A 82 -27.12 26.20 35.76
C PRO A 82 -26.70 25.36 36.97
N GLU A 83 -27.39 24.23 37.18
CA GLU A 83 -26.89 23.20 38.08
C GLU A 83 -25.55 22.67 37.53
N PRO A 84 -24.56 22.35 38.38
CA PRO A 84 -23.30 21.78 37.90
C PRO A 84 -23.57 20.43 37.22
N ASP A 85 -22.90 20.18 36.10
CA ASP A 85 -22.94 18.87 35.44
C ASP A 85 -22.60 17.75 36.46
N PRO A 86 -23.25 16.58 36.36
CA PRO A 86 -22.86 15.43 37.16
C PRO A 86 -21.40 15.08 36.89
N GLU A 87 -20.65 14.70 37.93
CA GLU A 87 -19.35 14.05 37.73
C GLU A 87 -19.56 12.84 36.80
N PRO A 88 -18.70 12.61 35.79
CA PRO A 88 -18.84 11.47 34.91
C PRO A 88 -18.82 10.18 35.76
N GLU A 89 -19.76 9.28 35.50
CA GLU A 89 -19.73 7.95 36.13
C GLU A 89 -18.42 7.26 35.71
N PRO A 90 -17.72 6.58 36.64
CA PRO A 90 -16.51 5.87 36.28
C PRO A 90 -16.87 4.77 35.27
N GLU A 91 -16.15 4.71 34.17
CA GLU A 91 -16.36 3.71 33.12
C GLU A 91 -16.31 2.30 33.73
N GLU A 92 -17.39 1.52 33.55
CA GLU A 92 -17.38 0.12 33.95
C GLU A 92 -16.37 -0.62 33.08
N ALA A 93 -15.51 -1.43 33.70
CA ALA A 93 -14.46 -2.15 32.99
C ALA A 93 -15.06 -3.14 31.98
N GLY A 94 -14.98 -2.79 30.70
CA GLY A 94 -15.50 -3.60 29.60
C GLY A 94 -14.62 -4.80 29.25
N GLU A 95 -15.09 -5.58 28.28
CA GLU A 95 -14.24 -6.53 27.55
C GLU A 95 -13.17 -5.73 26.79
N PRO A 96 -11.89 -6.14 26.79
CA PRO A 96 -10.87 -5.49 25.96
C PRO A 96 -11.27 -5.60 24.49
N ALA A 97 -11.53 -4.46 23.84
CA ALA A 97 -11.94 -4.44 22.45
C ALA A 97 -10.83 -4.95 21.52
N GLU A 98 -11.23 -5.34 20.30
CA GLU A 98 -10.32 -5.60 19.18
C GLU A 98 -9.19 -6.64 19.41
N LEU A 99 -9.47 -7.70 20.17
CA LEU A 99 -8.49 -8.80 20.33
C LEU A 99 -8.15 -9.44 18.97
N ILE A 100 -6.87 -9.40 18.60
CA ILE A 100 -6.27 -10.05 17.43
C ILE A 100 -5.28 -11.09 17.92
N GLY A 101 -5.21 -12.24 17.25
CA GLY A 101 -4.20 -13.27 17.49
C GLY A 101 -3.54 -13.70 16.18
N TYR A 102 -2.21 -13.81 16.18
CA TYR A 102 -1.43 -14.19 15.00
C TYR A 102 -0.28 -15.15 15.32
N ALA A 103 0.06 -15.99 14.34
CA ALA A 103 1.27 -16.80 14.40
C ALA A 103 2.50 -15.88 14.48
N HIS A 104 3.30 -16.03 15.53
CA HIS A 104 4.53 -15.27 15.74
C HIS A 104 5.78 -16.15 15.53
N SER A 105 5.63 -17.47 15.65
CA SER A 105 6.55 -18.49 15.17
C SER A 105 5.83 -19.85 15.14
N GLY A 106 6.52 -20.92 14.78
CA GLY A 106 6.08 -22.30 15.04
C GLY A 106 5.95 -22.62 16.53
N THR A 107 6.56 -21.82 17.42
CA THR A 107 6.50 -22.06 18.88
C THR A 107 6.00 -20.85 19.68
N SER A 108 5.40 -19.86 19.02
CA SER A 108 4.87 -18.66 19.67
C SER A 108 3.68 -18.04 18.95
N ILE A 109 2.82 -17.38 19.71
CA ILE A 109 1.65 -16.64 19.23
C ILE A 109 1.68 -15.24 19.84
N GLY A 110 1.44 -14.23 19.00
CA GLY A 110 1.25 -12.85 19.42
C GLY A 110 -0.24 -12.53 19.54
N LEU A 111 -0.58 -11.72 20.54
CA LEU A 111 -1.89 -11.14 20.78
C LEU A 111 -1.76 -9.63 20.95
N ASN A 112 -2.65 -8.86 20.31
CA ASN A 112 -2.82 -7.42 20.50
C ASN A 112 -4.30 -7.10 20.73
N TRP A 113 -4.61 -6.00 21.42
CA TRP A 113 -5.99 -5.54 21.65
C TRP A 113 -6.06 -4.01 21.87
N GLU A 114 -7.26 -3.43 21.84
CA GLU A 114 -7.48 -2.01 22.14
C GLU A 114 -7.33 -1.71 23.64
N ARG A 115 -7.14 -0.43 24.00
CA ARG A 115 -6.43 -0.05 25.23
C ARG A 115 -7.31 0.43 26.39
N ASP A 116 -8.34 -0.35 26.73
CA ASP A 116 -9.15 -0.12 27.93
C ASP A 116 -8.66 -0.96 29.13
N GLY A 117 -8.14 -0.30 30.17
CA GLY A 117 -7.81 -0.92 31.46
C GLY A 117 -6.34 -0.85 31.89
N GLU A 118 -6.13 -0.83 33.22
CA GLU A 118 -4.80 -0.77 33.87
C GLU A 118 -4.08 -2.12 33.95
N THR A 119 -4.80 -3.24 33.80
CA THR A 119 -4.26 -4.60 33.90
C THR A 119 -5.15 -5.58 33.12
N TYR A 120 -4.50 -6.48 32.39
CA TYR A 120 -5.12 -7.49 31.54
C TYR A 120 -4.72 -8.90 31.99
N PHE A 121 -5.67 -9.82 31.91
CA PHE A 121 -5.51 -11.23 32.24
C PHE A 121 -5.70 -12.05 30.97
N ILE A 122 -4.67 -12.84 30.59
CA ILE A 122 -4.69 -13.64 29.36
C ILE A 122 -4.98 -15.09 29.73
N TYR A 123 -5.99 -15.65 29.07
CA TYR A 123 -6.39 -17.04 29.18
C TYR A 123 -6.10 -17.76 27.86
N ARG A 124 -5.68 -19.03 27.95
CA ARG A 124 -5.50 -19.93 26.81
C ARG A 124 -6.26 -21.22 27.08
N ASN A 125 -7.19 -21.58 26.20
CA ASN A 125 -8.11 -22.70 26.35
C ASN A 125 -8.83 -22.69 27.73
N GLY A 126 -9.10 -21.50 28.27
CA GLY A 126 -9.73 -21.28 29.59
C GLY A 126 -8.79 -21.26 30.81
N GLU A 127 -7.48 -21.51 30.65
CA GLU A 127 -6.49 -21.43 31.75
C GLU A 127 -5.73 -20.10 31.71
N LYS A 128 -5.65 -19.38 32.84
CA LYS A 128 -4.88 -18.12 32.95
C LYS A 128 -3.39 -18.39 32.74
N VAL A 129 -2.81 -17.86 31.68
CA VAL A 129 -1.39 -18.01 31.32
C VAL A 129 -0.55 -16.80 31.70
N ALA A 130 -1.13 -15.59 31.68
CA ALA A 130 -0.39 -14.36 31.95
C ALA A 130 -1.24 -13.23 32.55
N GLU A 131 -0.56 -12.20 33.01
CA GLU A 131 -1.06 -10.95 33.58
C GLU A 131 -0.11 -9.83 33.16
N THR A 132 -0.63 -8.71 32.65
CA THR A 132 0.17 -7.64 32.01
C THR A 132 -0.52 -6.28 32.09
N SER A 133 0.25 -5.19 32.01
CA SER A 133 -0.25 -3.82 31.84
C SER A 133 -0.13 -3.31 30.39
N ASN A 134 0.38 -4.15 29.48
CA ASN A 134 0.52 -3.83 28.06
C ASN A 134 -0.70 -4.36 27.30
N ASN A 135 -1.13 -3.65 26.25
CA ASN A 135 -2.18 -4.13 25.33
C ASN A 135 -1.66 -5.14 24.27
N TYR A 136 -0.55 -5.82 24.58
CA TYR A 136 0.03 -6.88 23.77
C TYR A 136 0.63 -7.97 24.66
N TYR A 137 0.67 -9.20 24.14
CA TYR A 137 1.30 -10.35 24.79
C TYR A 137 1.81 -11.35 23.74
N VAL A 138 2.95 -12.01 24.02
CA VAL A 138 3.49 -13.08 23.17
C VAL A 138 3.76 -14.31 24.04
N GLU A 139 2.98 -15.39 23.86
CA GLU A 139 3.30 -16.67 24.50
C GLU A 139 4.36 -17.43 23.71
N GLN A 140 5.31 -18.04 24.42
CA GLN A 140 6.49 -18.72 23.88
C GLN A 140 6.56 -20.17 24.38
N GLY A 141 7.15 -21.06 23.58
CA GLY A 141 7.30 -22.49 23.93
C GLY A 141 6.06 -23.35 23.65
N LEU A 142 5.20 -22.89 22.73
CA LEU A 142 4.05 -23.62 22.21
C LEU A 142 4.49 -24.82 21.34
N SER A 143 3.56 -25.74 21.09
CA SER A 143 3.74 -26.83 20.11
C SER A 143 3.50 -26.30 18.69
N VAL A 144 4.31 -26.74 17.72
CA VAL A 144 4.14 -26.44 16.28
C VAL A 144 2.83 -26.98 15.69
N ASN A 145 2.37 -26.35 14.60
CA ASN A 145 1.17 -26.71 13.84
C ASN A 145 -0.09 -26.92 14.72
N THR A 146 -0.15 -26.25 15.87
CA THR A 146 -1.16 -26.45 16.91
C THR A 146 -2.03 -25.20 17.04
N GLU A 147 -3.34 -25.44 17.08
CA GLU A 147 -4.38 -24.43 17.29
C GLU A 147 -4.58 -24.17 18.80
N TYR A 148 -4.80 -22.90 19.13
CA TYR A 148 -5.05 -22.44 20.49
C TYR A 148 -6.16 -21.38 20.47
N VAL A 149 -7.03 -21.40 21.47
CA VAL A 149 -8.03 -20.36 21.69
C VAL A 149 -7.55 -19.47 22.83
N TYR A 150 -7.39 -18.18 22.58
CA TYR A 150 -7.03 -17.20 23.60
C TYR A 150 -8.20 -16.28 23.91
N SER A 151 -8.31 -15.82 25.16
CA SER A 151 -9.15 -14.68 25.51
C SER A 151 -8.44 -13.75 26.48
N VAL A 152 -8.84 -12.47 26.47
CA VAL A 152 -8.27 -11.43 27.33
C VAL A 152 -9.39 -10.72 28.08
N SER A 153 -9.14 -10.39 29.34
CA SER A 153 -10.10 -9.68 30.21
C SER A 153 -9.41 -8.59 31.03
N THR A 154 -10.18 -7.57 31.40
CA THR A 154 -9.84 -6.57 32.43
C THR A 154 -10.09 -7.08 33.87
N VAL A 155 -10.71 -8.26 34.02
CA VAL A 155 -11.10 -8.86 35.31
C VAL A 155 -10.41 -10.23 35.51
N ASP A 156 -10.00 -10.55 36.73
CA ASP A 156 -9.35 -11.85 37.06
C ASP A 156 -10.37 -13.00 37.18
N ALA A 157 -11.24 -13.13 36.17
CA ALA A 157 -12.23 -14.17 36.01
C ALA A 157 -12.34 -14.60 34.54
N ALA A 158 -12.29 -15.90 34.27
CA ALA A 158 -12.56 -16.48 32.95
C ALA A 158 -14.07 -16.53 32.64
N ASN A 159 -14.77 -15.40 32.80
CA ASN A 159 -16.21 -15.31 32.56
C ASN A 159 -16.47 -15.02 31.08
N GLU A 160 -17.17 -15.91 30.37
CA GLU A 160 -17.41 -15.83 28.91
C GLU A 160 -18.22 -14.59 28.44
N SER A 161 -18.64 -13.71 29.36
CA SER A 161 -19.31 -12.42 29.09
C SER A 161 -18.48 -11.20 29.50
N GLU A 162 -17.21 -11.39 29.83
CA GLU A 162 -16.23 -10.35 30.19
C GLU A 162 -14.87 -10.59 29.48
N THR A 163 -14.84 -11.35 28.37
CA THR A 163 -13.60 -11.66 27.62
C THR A 163 -13.80 -11.71 26.09
N SER A 164 -13.09 -10.84 25.36
CA SER A 164 -12.88 -11.02 23.91
C SER A 164 -12.07 -12.29 23.64
N GLN A 165 -12.38 -13.02 22.57
CA GLN A 165 -11.79 -14.34 22.25
C GLN A 165 -11.32 -14.45 20.79
N VAL A 166 -10.17 -15.10 20.56
CA VAL A 166 -9.61 -15.37 19.23
C VAL A 166 -9.02 -16.79 19.13
N THR A 167 -9.23 -17.45 17.99
CA THR A 167 -8.59 -18.74 17.66
C THR A 167 -7.42 -18.50 16.72
N VAL A 168 -6.25 -19.02 17.06
CA VAL A 168 -5.00 -18.78 16.33
C VAL A 168 -4.10 -20.01 16.39
N LYS A 169 -3.37 -20.26 15.29
CA LYS A 169 -2.58 -21.48 15.07
C LYS A 169 -1.10 -21.13 14.91
N THR A 170 -0.22 -21.95 15.49
CA THR A 170 1.23 -21.87 15.27
C THR A 170 1.63 -22.41 13.90
N LEU A 171 2.75 -21.90 13.36
CA LEU A 171 3.32 -22.37 12.08
C LEU A 171 3.75 -23.84 12.12
N VAL A 172 3.93 -24.45 10.95
CA VAL A 172 4.48 -25.81 10.84
C VAL A 172 5.95 -25.87 11.28
N ASP A 173 6.77 -24.92 10.87
CA ASP A 173 8.13 -24.70 11.38
C ASP A 173 8.64 -23.27 11.17
N ASP A 174 9.83 -22.98 11.71
CA ASP A 174 10.50 -21.67 11.70
C ASP A 174 11.73 -21.62 10.75
N THR A 175 11.81 -22.53 9.77
CA THR A 175 13.04 -22.70 8.96
C THR A 175 13.24 -21.65 7.87
N ASN A 176 12.22 -20.82 7.56
CA ASN A 176 12.35 -19.70 6.64
C ASN A 176 13.10 -18.49 7.25
N THR A 177 14.41 -18.66 7.42
CA THR A 177 15.35 -17.59 7.82
C THR A 177 15.85 -16.78 6.62
N GLY A 178 15.04 -16.62 5.58
CA GLY A 178 15.44 -16.00 4.32
C GLY A 178 14.39 -15.05 3.72
N LEU A 179 14.74 -14.46 2.57
CA LEU A 179 13.84 -13.60 1.80
C LEU A 179 12.83 -14.40 0.94
N ASN A 180 12.49 -15.62 1.34
CA ASN A 180 11.48 -16.41 0.65
C ASN A 180 10.08 -15.94 1.08
N ASN A 181 9.51 -15.02 0.33
CA ASN A 181 8.17 -14.48 0.51
C ASN A 181 7.07 -15.33 -0.17
N GLY A 182 7.41 -16.53 -0.66
CA GLY A 182 6.49 -17.35 -1.46
C GLY A 182 6.38 -16.93 -2.93
N THR A 183 7.17 -15.96 -3.41
CA THR A 183 7.42 -15.79 -4.86
C THR A 183 8.26 -16.95 -5.39
N GLU A 184 7.87 -17.48 -6.54
CA GLU A 184 8.62 -18.51 -7.27
C GLU A 184 9.09 -17.94 -8.61
N ASP A 185 10.29 -18.30 -9.07
CA ASP A 185 10.84 -17.88 -10.37
C ASP A 185 10.59 -18.92 -11.47
N ASP A 186 10.59 -20.21 -11.12
CA ASP A 186 10.34 -21.29 -12.09
C ASP A 186 8.85 -21.33 -12.52
N VAL A 187 8.59 -21.33 -13.83
CA VAL A 187 7.23 -21.45 -14.38
C VAL A 187 6.87 -22.93 -14.52
N LEU A 188 6.25 -23.49 -13.48
CA LEU A 188 5.89 -24.90 -13.37
C LEU A 188 4.43 -25.17 -13.78
N ASN A 189 4.03 -24.72 -14.98
CA ASN A 189 2.68 -24.94 -15.50
C ASN A 189 2.63 -25.96 -16.66
N GLU A 190 1.61 -26.81 -16.65
CA GLU A 190 1.31 -27.78 -17.70
C GLU A 190 -0.18 -27.76 -18.09
N GLN A 191 -0.49 -28.42 -19.20
CA GLN A 191 -1.87 -28.49 -19.71
C GLN A 191 -2.73 -29.32 -18.75
N ILE A 192 -4.00 -28.95 -18.52
CA ILE A 192 -4.95 -29.76 -17.71
C ILE A 192 -4.98 -31.22 -18.22
N SER A 193 -4.93 -31.39 -19.54
CA SER A 193 -4.92 -32.70 -20.20
C SER A 193 -3.65 -33.55 -19.99
N SER A 194 -2.59 -32.99 -19.38
CA SER A 194 -1.35 -33.72 -19.05
C SER A 194 -1.39 -34.40 -17.67
N PHE A 195 -2.35 -34.03 -16.81
CA PHE A 195 -2.57 -34.67 -15.52
C PHE A 195 -3.56 -35.84 -15.69
N ALA A 196 -3.16 -37.03 -15.26
CA ALA A 196 -4.01 -38.23 -15.34
C ALA A 196 -5.21 -38.14 -14.38
N GLU A 197 -4.98 -37.42 -13.28
CA GLU A 197 -5.88 -37.06 -12.19
C GLU A 197 -7.02 -36.18 -12.70
N CYS A 198 -6.74 -35.27 -13.64
CA CYS A 198 -7.73 -34.46 -14.36
C CYS A 198 -8.41 -35.23 -15.53
N ARG A 199 -8.35 -36.57 -15.52
CA ARG A 199 -8.91 -37.49 -16.53
C ARG A 199 -8.53 -37.19 -17.99
N ASN A 200 -7.47 -36.41 -18.24
CA ASN A 200 -7.03 -35.90 -19.55
C ASN A 200 -8.03 -34.93 -20.24
N VAL A 201 -8.89 -34.22 -19.50
CA VAL A 201 -9.79 -33.21 -20.09
C VAL A 201 -9.05 -31.93 -20.50
N SER A 202 -9.66 -31.12 -21.37
CA SER A 202 -9.03 -29.88 -21.88
C SER A 202 -9.44 -28.60 -21.15
N SER A 203 -10.49 -28.63 -20.33
CA SER A 203 -10.97 -27.48 -19.53
C SER A 203 -11.53 -27.98 -18.19
N ALA A 204 -11.43 -27.16 -17.14
CA ALA A 204 -11.99 -27.50 -15.82
C ALA A 204 -13.52 -27.64 -15.83
N LEU A 205 -14.19 -27.07 -16.83
CA LEU A 205 -15.63 -27.22 -17.07
C LEU A 205 -16.05 -28.68 -17.33
N ASP A 206 -15.17 -29.49 -17.92
CA ASP A 206 -15.42 -30.91 -18.22
C ASP A 206 -15.12 -31.85 -17.02
N LEU A 207 -14.58 -31.33 -15.91
CA LEU A 207 -14.26 -32.14 -14.72
C LEU A 207 -15.50 -32.48 -13.90
N LEU A 208 -15.58 -33.73 -13.46
CA LEU A 208 -16.55 -34.16 -12.45
C LEU A 208 -16.10 -33.71 -11.06
N GLU A 209 -17.06 -33.46 -10.18
CA GLU A 209 -16.79 -32.96 -8.82
C GLU A 209 -15.98 -33.97 -7.99
N GLU A 210 -16.17 -35.28 -8.24
CA GLU A 210 -15.40 -36.37 -7.64
C GLU A 210 -13.90 -36.37 -7.98
N ASP A 211 -13.48 -35.64 -9.03
CA ASP A 211 -12.08 -35.57 -9.48
C ASP A 211 -11.36 -34.29 -9.04
N LEU A 212 -12.10 -33.23 -8.67
CA LEU A 212 -11.54 -31.88 -8.50
C LEU A 212 -10.39 -31.83 -7.51
N ASP A 213 -10.54 -32.46 -6.35
CA ASP A 213 -9.50 -32.48 -5.32
C ASP A 213 -8.25 -33.27 -5.73
N THR A 214 -8.40 -34.31 -6.56
CA THR A 214 -7.26 -35.09 -7.05
C THR A 214 -6.54 -34.35 -8.18
N CYS A 215 -7.30 -33.71 -9.07
CA CYS A 215 -6.78 -32.88 -10.15
C CYS A 215 -6.05 -31.63 -9.63
N LEU A 216 -6.70 -30.84 -8.76
CA LEU A 216 -6.10 -29.65 -8.15
C LEU A 216 -4.91 -30.03 -7.26
N GLY A 217 -5.01 -31.10 -6.45
CA GLY A 217 -3.90 -31.61 -5.66
C GLY A 217 -2.63 -31.90 -6.46
N ALA A 218 -2.76 -32.50 -7.65
CA ALA A 218 -1.62 -32.76 -8.54
C ALA A 218 -1.01 -31.46 -9.13
N MET A 219 -1.83 -30.45 -9.42
CA MET A 219 -1.35 -29.13 -9.85
C MET A 219 -0.64 -28.38 -8.72
N LEU A 220 -1.13 -28.49 -7.49
CA LEU A 220 -0.52 -27.93 -6.28
C LEU A 220 0.82 -28.61 -5.94
N GLU A 221 0.93 -29.93 -6.11
CA GLU A 221 2.19 -30.66 -5.96
C GLU A 221 3.24 -30.21 -6.99
N LEU A 222 2.85 -30.10 -8.28
CA LEU A 222 3.73 -29.59 -9.33
C LEU A 222 4.25 -28.18 -9.03
N ASN A 223 3.39 -27.30 -8.51
CA ASN A 223 3.72 -25.92 -8.16
C ASN A 223 4.31 -25.77 -6.74
N ARG A 224 4.56 -26.87 -6.02
CA ARG A 224 5.08 -26.89 -4.64
C ARG A 224 4.28 -26.02 -3.65
N MET A 225 3.00 -25.79 -3.92
CA MET A 225 2.25 -24.68 -3.31
C MET A 225 2.19 -24.76 -1.77
N VAL A 226 2.01 -25.96 -1.21
CA VAL A 226 1.99 -26.18 0.25
C VAL A 226 3.27 -25.69 0.93
N THR A 227 4.44 -25.86 0.29
CA THR A 227 5.71 -25.34 0.81
C THR A 227 5.75 -23.82 0.74
N LEU A 228 5.33 -23.25 -0.39
CA LEU A 228 5.34 -21.79 -0.61
C LEU A 228 4.34 -21.05 0.31
N VAL A 229 3.24 -21.70 0.70
CA VAL A 229 2.24 -21.18 1.65
C VAL A 229 2.78 -21.15 3.08
N GLU A 230 3.54 -22.16 3.50
CA GLU A 230 4.24 -22.11 4.79
C GLU A 230 5.45 -21.15 4.76
N ASP A 231 6.14 -21.02 3.62
CA ASP A 231 7.20 -20.02 3.42
C ASP A 231 6.67 -18.58 3.62
N ILE A 232 5.59 -18.18 2.92
CA ILE A 232 5.00 -16.83 3.04
C ILE A 232 4.43 -16.57 4.44
N ARG A 233 3.82 -17.57 5.09
CA ARG A 233 3.36 -17.49 6.48
C ARG A 233 4.52 -17.27 7.45
N ALA A 234 5.60 -18.03 7.32
CA ALA A 234 6.80 -17.86 8.14
C ALA A 234 7.52 -16.53 7.87
N PHE A 235 7.52 -16.03 6.63
CA PHE A 235 8.04 -14.71 6.30
C PHE A 235 7.22 -13.61 7.00
N GLY A 236 5.89 -13.63 6.87
CA GLY A 236 5.00 -12.63 7.46
C GLY A 236 5.04 -12.63 8.99
N ALA A 237 5.06 -13.80 9.62
CA ALA A 237 5.23 -13.95 11.06
C ALA A 237 6.58 -13.37 11.54
N ARG A 238 7.68 -13.67 10.82
CA ARG A 238 9.00 -13.14 11.12
C ARG A 238 9.03 -11.61 11.00
N VAL A 239 8.52 -11.04 9.92
CA VAL A 239 8.45 -9.58 9.74
C VAL A 239 7.66 -8.91 10.85
N ARG A 240 6.50 -9.44 11.24
CA ARG A 240 5.73 -8.96 12.41
C ARG A 240 6.57 -9.01 13.69
N SER A 241 7.28 -10.11 13.93
CA SER A 241 8.13 -10.29 15.12
C SER A 241 9.38 -9.41 15.18
N GLU A 242 9.77 -8.80 14.04
CA GLU A 242 10.89 -7.87 13.94
C GLU A 242 10.51 -6.42 14.33
N GLN A 243 9.22 -6.11 14.50
CA GLN A 243 8.74 -4.75 14.78
C GLN A 243 8.58 -4.45 16.28
N ASP A 244 8.94 -3.25 16.71
CA ASP A 244 8.65 -2.74 18.05
C ASP A 244 7.24 -2.12 18.08
N PRO A 245 6.35 -2.50 19.01
CA PRO A 245 5.00 -1.93 19.12
C PRO A 245 4.97 -0.40 19.27
N ALA A 246 5.95 0.23 19.91
CA ALA A 246 6.02 1.69 20.03
C ALA A 246 6.42 2.36 18.70
N MET A 247 7.19 1.67 17.86
CA MET A 247 7.52 2.12 16.50
C MET A 247 6.33 1.95 15.54
N VAL A 248 5.52 0.90 15.73
CA VAL A 248 4.25 0.69 15.01
C VAL A 248 3.22 1.78 15.37
N GLU A 249 3.01 2.09 16.66
CA GLU A 249 2.14 3.19 17.11
C GLU A 249 2.59 4.53 16.50
N LEU A 250 3.87 4.87 16.62
CA LEU A 250 4.41 6.10 16.03
C LEU A 250 4.19 6.12 14.50
N GLY A 251 4.39 4.98 13.83
CA GLY A 251 4.14 4.82 12.40
C GLY A 251 2.69 5.07 12.00
N MET A 252 1.73 4.47 12.72
CA MET A 252 0.30 4.65 12.51
C MET A 252 -0.11 6.12 12.68
N ARG A 253 0.33 6.77 13.77
CA ARG A 253 0.04 8.18 14.03
C ARG A 253 0.63 9.10 12.95
N LEU A 254 1.84 8.83 12.48
CA LEU A 254 2.47 9.58 11.38
C LEU A 254 1.74 9.36 10.05
N PHE A 255 1.38 8.12 9.72
CA PHE A 255 0.71 7.75 8.47
C PHE A 255 -0.68 8.40 8.32
N HIS A 256 -1.38 8.63 9.44
CA HIS A 256 -2.65 9.35 9.50
C HIS A 256 -2.49 10.86 9.79
N SER A 257 -1.27 11.38 10.01
CA SER A 257 -1.06 12.81 10.24
C SER A 257 -0.96 13.58 8.92
N LYS A 258 -1.71 14.68 8.82
CA LYS A 258 -1.62 15.63 7.70
C LYS A 258 -0.39 16.53 7.78
N SER A 259 0.31 16.59 8.91
CA SER A 259 1.54 17.41 9.06
C SER A 259 2.66 17.01 8.08
N LEU A 260 2.57 15.82 7.47
CA LEU A 260 3.47 15.30 6.45
C LEU A 260 3.07 15.66 5.00
N SER A 261 1.91 16.27 4.73
CA SER A 261 1.71 17.02 3.46
C SER A 261 2.14 18.46 3.63
N ALA A 262 2.58 19.05 2.52
CA ALA A 262 2.99 20.44 2.47
C ALA A 262 1.84 21.35 2.93
N ASN A 263 0.66 21.22 2.31
CA ASN A 263 -0.53 22.02 2.61
C ASN A 263 -1.27 21.64 3.92
N GLN A 264 -0.75 20.66 4.68
CA GLN A 264 -1.31 20.15 5.94
C GLN A 264 -2.78 19.71 5.86
N ASP A 265 -3.13 19.15 4.70
CA ASP A 265 -4.48 18.82 4.23
C ASP A 265 -4.66 17.33 3.89
N THR A 266 -3.56 16.59 3.71
CA THR A 266 -3.51 15.22 3.19
C THR A 266 -2.48 14.40 3.97
N SER A 267 -2.73 13.12 4.14
CA SER A 267 -1.82 12.17 4.82
C SER A 267 -1.62 10.94 3.94
N CYS A 268 -0.75 10.01 4.33
CA CYS A 268 -0.61 8.73 3.62
C CYS A 268 -1.95 7.98 3.59
N SER A 269 -2.67 7.98 4.71
CA SER A 269 -4.03 7.42 4.84
C SER A 269 -5.10 8.10 3.97
N SER A 270 -4.82 9.25 3.35
CA SER A 270 -5.75 9.90 2.41
C SER A 270 -5.83 9.21 1.03
N CYS A 271 -4.87 8.35 0.70
CA CYS A 271 -4.89 7.50 -0.50
C CYS A 271 -4.76 5.99 -0.19
N HIS A 272 -4.50 5.65 1.08
CA HIS A 272 -4.16 4.29 1.52
C HIS A 272 -4.80 3.96 2.89
N HIS A 273 -6.10 4.25 3.06
CA HIS A 273 -6.77 4.00 4.35
C HIS A 273 -6.99 2.49 4.55
N PRO A 274 -6.69 1.88 5.72
CA PRO A 274 -6.87 0.45 5.94
C PRO A 274 -8.29 -0.05 5.61
N ALA A 275 -9.31 0.72 6.01
CA ALA A 275 -10.72 0.43 5.74
C ALA A 275 -11.21 0.67 4.29
N ILE A 276 -10.33 0.99 3.32
CA ILE A 276 -10.68 1.08 1.89
C ILE A 276 -9.74 0.18 1.09
N GLY A 277 -10.28 -0.69 0.23
CA GLY A 277 -9.52 -1.41 -0.79
C GLY A 277 -8.26 -2.17 -0.32
N CYS A 278 -8.21 -2.62 0.94
CA CYS A 278 -7.01 -3.21 1.58
C CYS A 278 -5.82 -2.22 1.69
N GLY A 279 -6.10 -0.95 1.96
CA GLY A 279 -5.11 0.13 1.97
C GLY A 279 -4.97 0.85 0.62
N GLY A 280 -6.07 1.00 -0.12
CA GLY A 280 -6.21 1.82 -1.32
C GLY A 280 -7.21 2.97 -1.11
N ASP A 281 -7.86 3.41 -2.19
CA ASP A 281 -8.80 4.55 -2.18
C ASP A 281 -10.09 4.37 -3.01
N ASP A 282 -10.32 3.22 -3.66
CA ASP A 282 -11.43 3.00 -4.61
C ASP A 282 -11.47 4.01 -5.80
N LEU A 283 -10.35 4.67 -6.13
CA LEU A 283 -10.22 5.61 -7.26
C LEU A 283 -9.32 5.07 -8.37
N SER A 284 -9.61 5.46 -9.61
CA SER A 284 -8.73 5.15 -10.75
C SER A 284 -7.41 5.92 -10.66
N MET A 285 -7.46 7.16 -10.17
CA MET A 285 -6.30 7.97 -9.81
C MET A 285 -6.60 8.75 -8.50
N PRO A 286 -5.69 8.77 -7.51
CA PRO A 286 -5.91 9.47 -6.25
C PRO A 286 -6.00 10.99 -6.43
N VAL A 287 -6.68 11.62 -5.49
CA VAL A 287 -6.66 13.09 -5.29
C VAL A 287 -5.85 13.35 -4.02
N GLY A 288 -4.61 13.80 -4.18
CA GLY A 288 -3.69 14.10 -3.08
C GLY A 288 -4.06 15.37 -2.32
N VAL A 289 -3.20 16.39 -2.43
CA VAL A 289 -3.41 17.74 -1.88
C VAL A 289 -4.57 18.51 -2.53
N ASN A 290 -4.98 19.60 -1.88
CA ASN A 290 -6.01 20.56 -2.29
C ASN A 290 -7.45 20.01 -2.32
N ALA A 291 -7.71 18.85 -1.71
CA ALA A 291 -9.03 18.25 -1.65
C ALA A 291 -10.09 19.16 -0.97
N VAL A 292 -11.21 19.41 -1.66
CA VAL A 292 -12.31 20.31 -1.21
C VAL A 292 -12.90 19.89 0.13
N ASN A 293 -12.93 18.58 0.40
CA ASN A 293 -13.15 18.02 1.73
C ASN A 293 -11.99 17.07 2.03
N THR A 294 -11.07 17.49 2.89
CA THR A 294 -9.86 16.73 3.24
C THR A 294 -10.17 15.39 3.89
N ALA A 295 -11.26 15.30 4.65
CA ALA A 295 -11.69 14.07 5.33
C ALA A 295 -12.40 13.07 4.40
N LEU A 296 -12.99 13.52 3.28
CA LEU A 296 -13.68 12.62 2.34
C LEU A 296 -12.66 11.77 1.58
N LEU A 297 -12.79 10.46 1.70
CA LEU A 297 -11.99 9.49 0.95
C LEU A 297 -12.79 8.80 -0.14
N GLY A 298 -12.08 8.35 -1.17
CA GLY A 298 -12.63 7.61 -2.30
C GLY A 298 -13.69 8.35 -3.12
N PRO A 299 -14.69 7.63 -3.69
CA PRO A 299 -15.64 8.17 -4.66
C PRO A 299 -16.32 9.48 -4.22
N GLY A 300 -15.98 10.57 -4.91
CA GLY A 300 -16.47 11.93 -4.63
C GLY A 300 -15.39 12.89 -4.10
N ARG A 301 -14.21 12.38 -3.69
CA ARG A 301 -13.04 13.21 -3.40
C ARG A 301 -12.57 13.93 -4.67
N SER A 302 -12.32 15.24 -4.56
CA SER A 302 -11.92 16.12 -5.66
C SER A 302 -11.19 17.35 -5.10
N ASP A 303 -10.28 17.94 -5.89
CA ASP A 303 -9.63 19.23 -5.61
C ASP A 303 -10.47 20.45 -6.06
N GLY A 304 -11.61 20.20 -6.74
CA GLY A 304 -12.50 21.25 -7.25
C GLY A 304 -11.95 22.06 -8.42
N ILE A 305 -10.79 21.67 -8.98
CA ILE A 305 -10.09 22.37 -10.06
C ILE A 305 -9.89 21.46 -11.27
N ASN A 306 -9.44 20.22 -11.06
CA ASN A 306 -9.06 19.28 -12.11
C ASN A 306 -10.15 18.22 -12.31
N GLU A 307 -10.69 18.14 -13.54
CA GLU A 307 -11.67 17.11 -13.94
C GLU A 307 -11.05 15.73 -14.15
N VAL A 308 -9.72 15.64 -14.12
CA VAL A 308 -8.92 14.41 -14.15
C VAL A 308 -7.81 14.60 -13.10
N PRO A 309 -7.67 13.71 -12.11
CA PRO A 309 -6.65 13.86 -11.07
C PRO A 309 -5.23 13.91 -11.64
N LEU A 310 -4.35 14.61 -10.92
CA LEU A 310 -2.97 14.85 -11.35
C LEU A 310 -1.99 13.75 -10.92
N VAL A 311 -2.38 12.83 -10.02
CA VAL A 311 -1.55 11.65 -9.71
C VAL A 311 -1.76 10.62 -10.82
N PRO A 312 -0.71 10.17 -11.53
CA PRO A 312 -0.88 9.49 -12.83
C PRO A 312 -1.27 8.00 -12.74
N ARG A 313 -1.37 7.44 -11.53
CA ARG A 313 -1.51 6.00 -11.27
C ARG A 313 -2.43 5.72 -10.07
N ASN A 314 -3.08 4.57 -10.08
CA ASN A 314 -3.94 4.07 -9.02
C ASN A 314 -3.15 3.78 -7.74
N SER A 315 -3.76 4.09 -6.60
CA SER A 315 -3.26 3.82 -5.25
C SER A 315 -3.20 2.31 -4.99
N GLN A 316 -1.99 1.76 -4.89
CA GLN A 316 -1.81 0.34 -4.57
C GLN A 316 -2.23 0.05 -3.12
N ALA A 317 -2.94 -1.04 -2.91
CA ALA A 317 -3.22 -1.58 -1.58
C ALA A 317 -1.92 -1.77 -0.78
N ILE A 318 -1.83 -1.15 0.41
CA ILE A 318 -0.66 -1.29 1.29
C ILE A 318 -0.63 -2.59 2.08
N CYS A 319 -1.76 -3.30 2.21
CA CYS A 319 -1.77 -4.62 2.84
C CYS A 319 -0.79 -5.59 2.15
N ASN A 320 -0.12 -6.43 2.93
CA ASN A 320 0.98 -7.32 2.49
C ASN A 320 2.22 -6.63 1.89
N THR A 321 2.39 -5.30 2.00
CA THR A 321 3.50 -4.63 1.28
C THR A 321 4.90 -4.96 1.81
N SER A 322 5.05 -5.37 3.07
CA SER A 322 6.32 -5.92 3.57
C SER A 322 6.69 -7.29 2.98
N LEU A 323 5.78 -7.98 2.28
CA LEU A 323 6.08 -9.25 1.60
C LEU A 323 6.84 -9.03 0.29
N TRP A 324 6.89 -7.82 -0.28
CA TRP A 324 7.68 -7.55 -1.48
C TRP A 324 9.18 -7.64 -1.19
N SER A 325 9.92 -8.36 -2.04
CA SER A 325 11.36 -8.63 -1.88
C SER A 325 12.24 -7.93 -2.92
N ARG A 326 11.68 -7.59 -4.09
CA ARG A 326 12.43 -7.08 -5.26
C ARG A 326 12.25 -5.58 -5.50
N GLY A 327 11.07 -5.03 -5.23
CA GLY A 327 10.82 -3.61 -5.40
C GLY A 327 9.37 -3.18 -5.15
N LEU A 328 9.17 -1.86 -5.03
CA LEU A 328 7.91 -1.16 -4.77
C LEU A 328 7.63 -0.10 -5.85
N PHE A 329 6.42 0.47 -5.81
CA PHE A 329 5.77 1.23 -6.89
C PHE A 329 5.46 0.40 -8.15
N TRP A 330 4.62 0.95 -9.03
CA TRP A 330 4.22 0.31 -10.28
C TRP A 330 5.38 0.12 -11.27
N ASP A 331 6.47 0.86 -11.10
CA ASP A 331 7.65 0.93 -11.99
C ASP A 331 8.93 0.28 -11.41
N ASN A 332 8.89 -0.26 -10.18
CA ASN A 332 10.05 -0.73 -9.42
C ASN A 332 11.16 0.34 -9.19
N ARG A 333 10.83 1.65 -9.17
CA ARG A 333 11.82 2.72 -8.95
C ARG A 333 12.48 2.70 -7.57
N VAL A 334 11.86 2.02 -6.60
CA VAL A 334 12.47 1.58 -5.33
C VAL A 334 12.67 0.07 -5.42
N SER A 335 13.92 -0.41 -5.45
CA SER A 335 14.21 -1.82 -5.72
C SER A 335 15.47 -2.36 -5.02
N MET A 336 15.55 -3.68 -4.91
CA MET A 336 16.75 -4.40 -4.45
C MET A 336 17.62 -4.83 -5.64
N GLY A 337 18.91 -4.51 -5.56
CA GLY A 337 19.91 -5.11 -6.46
C GLY A 337 20.07 -6.61 -6.18
N THR A 338 20.60 -7.36 -7.15
CA THR A 338 20.88 -8.81 -7.05
C THR A 338 21.91 -9.20 -5.97
N ASN A 339 22.52 -8.20 -5.33
CA ASN A 339 23.42 -8.27 -4.19
C ASN A 339 22.76 -7.88 -2.85
N GLY A 340 21.43 -7.70 -2.82
CA GLY A 340 20.66 -7.31 -1.64
C GLY A 340 20.77 -5.84 -1.23
N THR A 341 21.35 -4.95 -2.06
CA THR A 341 21.44 -3.52 -1.71
C THR A 341 20.32 -2.72 -2.34
N LEU A 342 19.65 -1.90 -1.53
CA LEU A 342 18.67 -0.89 -1.96
C LEU A 342 19.21 -0.02 -3.11
N ARG A 343 18.32 0.27 -4.04
CA ARG A 343 18.48 1.26 -5.11
C ARG A 343 17.20 2.09 -5.20
N THR A 344 17.38 3.40 -5.27
CA THR A 344 16.35 4.40 -5.56
C THR A 344 16.89 5.38 -6.60
N GLU A 345 16.02 6.19 -7.19
CA GLU A 345 16.43 7.23 -8.14
C GLU A 345 17.20 8.38 -7.47
N SER A 346 16.78 8.84 -6.29
CA SER A 346 17.55 9.80 -5.49
C SER A 346 18.64 9.11 -4.66
N THR A 347 19.81 9.76 -4.54
CA THR A 347 21.00 9.11 -3.95
C THR A 347 21.10 9.26 -2.43
N ASP A 348 20.28 10.12 -1.86
CA ASP A 348 20.11 10.37 -0.43
C ASP A 348 19.19 9.35 0.22
N VAL A 349 18.03 9.04 -0.35
CA VAL A 349 17.10 8.02 0.16
C VAL A 349 17.79 6.65 0.22
N THR A 350 18.52 6.26 -0.83
CA THR A 350 19.39 5.06 -0.84
C THR A 350 20.47 5.09 0.26
N ARG A 351 20.92 6.26 0.71
CA ARG A 351 21.98 6.39 1.72
C ARG A 351 21.40 6.37 3.14
N ASN A 352 20.34 7.14 3.37
CA ASN A 352 19.73 7.37 4.68
C ASN A 352 18.97 6.12 5.13
N THR A 353 18.16 5.51 4.25
CA THR A 353 17.51 4.21 4.50
C THR A 353 18.53 3.13 4.84
N ARG A 354 19.67 3.09 4.14
CA ARG A 354 20.73 2.12 4.41
C ARG A 354 21.54 2.42 5.69
N ALA A 355 21.54 3.66 6.16
CA ALA A 355 22.13 4.00 7.46
C ALA A 355 21.22 3.60 8.63
N ALA A 356 19.90 3.60 8.43
CA ALA A 356 18.92 3.18 9.44
C ALA A 356 18.70 1.66 9.49
N VAL A 357 18.48 1.01 8.33
CA VAL A 357 18.03 -0.41 8.25
C VAL A 357 18.84 -1.31 7.29
N ASP A 358 19.94 -0.81 6.70
CA ASP A 358 20.80 -1.44 5.66
C ASP A 358 20.05 -2.21 4.56
N SER A 359 19.78 -3.50 4.75
CA SER A 359 19.03 -4.36 3.82
C SER A 359 17.98 -5.23 4.53
N GLY A 360 17.44 -4.75 5.65
CA GLY A 360 16.37 -5.42 6.40
C GLY A 360 15.02 -5.42 5.67
N SER A 361 14.04 -6.11 6.25
CA SER A 361 12.65 -6.20 5.80
C SER A 361 12.01 -4.83 5.53
N LEU A 362 12.35 -3.82 6.33
CA LEU A 362 11.85 -2.44 6.17
C LEU A 362 12.51 -1.61 5.05
N ALA A 363 13.60 -2.08 4.44
CA ALA A 363 14.44 -1.24 3.56
C ALA A 363 13.76 -0.81 2.26
N LEU A 364 12.74 -1.54 1.79
CA LEU A 364 11.91 -1.11 0.66
C LEU A 364 10.84 -0.10 1.10
N LEU A 365 10.10 -0.38 2.17
CA LEU A 365 9.04 0.47 2.73
C LEU A 365 9.57 1.85 3.15
N MET A 366 10.63 1.88 3.97
CA MET A 366 11.25 3.12 4.41
C MET A 366 11.73 3.97 3.22
N ALA A 367 12.24 3.34 2.16
CA ALA A 367 12.63 4.05 0.95
C ALA A 367 11.43 4.57 0.13
N GLN A 368 10.34 3.81 0.06
CA GLN A 368 9.08 4.20 -0.59
C GLN A 368 8.51 5.49 0.04
N ALA A 369 8.49 5.57 1.38
CA ALA A 369 7.85 6.66 2.11
C ALA A 369 8.46 8.05 1.84
N HIS A 370 9.68 8.12 1.29
CA HIS A 370 10.36 9.38 0.95
C HIS A 370 9.83 10.04 -0.34
N PHE A 371 9.10 9.33 -1.20
CA PHE A 371 8.69 9.87 -2.50
C PHE A 371 7.40 10.69 -2.47
N PRO A 372 6.27 10.21 -1.89
CA PRO A 372 4.99 10.94 -1.92
C PRO A 372 5.06 12.34 -1.30
N VAL A 373 5.81 12.48 -0.20
CA VAL A 373 6.07 13.73 0.52
C VAL A 373 6.78 14.81 -0.29
N THR A 374 7.30 14.46 -1.47
CA THR A 374 7.98 15.36 -2.43
C THR A 374 7.36 15.35 -3.82
N ALA A 375 6.21 14.69 -4.01
CA ALA A 375 5.50 14.64 -5.28
C ALA A 375 4.37 15.70 -5.29
N PRO A 376 4.45 16.74 -6.15
CA PRO A 376 3.47 17.83 -6.18
C PRO A 376 1.98 17.44 -6.22
N PRO A 377 1.54 16.41 -6.99
CA PRO A 377 0.13 16.03 -7.02
C PRO A 377 -0.28 15.10 -5.86
N GLU A 378 0.67 14.52 -5.11
CA GLU A 378 0.41 13.55 -4.04
C GLU A 378 0.34 14.27 -2.68
N MET A 379 1.48 14.73 -2.13
CA MET A 379 1.54 15.40 -0.82
C MET A 379 2.04 16.85 -0.88
N GLY A 380 2.22 17.41 -2.09
CA GLY A 380 2.32 18.86 -2.31
C GLY A 380 3.63 19.34 -2.94
N ASP A 381 3.58 20.53 -3.54
CA ASP A 381 4.76 21.15 -4.15
C ASP A 381 5.64 21.82 -3.09
N ILE A 382 6.91 21.46 -3.06
CA ILE A 382 7.90 22.00 -2.12
C ILE A 382 8.18 23.49 -2.38
N ILE A 383 7.98 23.97 -3.62
CA ILE A 383 8.26 25.35 -4.04
C ILE A 383 7.25 26.32 -3.39
N ASP A 384 6.01 25.89 -3.17
CA ASP A 384 4.99 26.68 -2.46
C ASP A 384 5.37 26.93 -0.98
N PHE A 385 6.36 26.20 -0.45
CA PHE A 385 6.92 26.36 0.90
C PHE A 385 8.13 27.30 0.93
N GLY A 386 8.43 27.95 -0.20
CA GLY A 386 9.58 28.85 -0.34
C GLY A 386 10.92 28.11 -0.40
N TYR A 387 10.90 26.81 -0.67
CA TYR A 387 12.09 26.01 -0.94
C TYR A 387 12.70 26.38 -2.29
N ASP A 388 14.03 26.47 -2.35
CA ASP A 388 14.80 26.71 -3.56
C ASP A 388 15.40 25.37 -4.01
N ASP A 389 14.83 24.76 -5.04
CA ASP A 389 15.28 23.47 -5.58
C ASP A 389 16.71 23.52 -6.13
N SER A 390 17.22 24.72 -6.45
CA SER A 390 18.57 24.93 -6.95
C SER A 390 19.68 24.82 -5.88
N VAL A 391 19.34 24.68 -4.59
CA VAL A 391 20.33 24.44 -3.51
C VAL A 391 20.36 23.00 -2.99
N ASP A 392 19.31 22.20 -3.20
CA ASP A 392 19.31 20.75 -2.94
C ASP A 392 18.34 20.01 -3.88
N GLU A 393 18.92 19.58 -5.01
CA GLU A 393 18.32 18.80 -6.10
C GLU A 393 17.82 17.39 -5.70
N ASN A 394 18.08 16.92 -4.48
CA ASN A 394 17.62 15.60 -3.99
C ASN A 394 16.46 15.71 -2.98
N PHE A 395 16.15 16.92 -2.52
CA PHE A 395 15.15 17.22 -1.48
C PHE A 395 15.50 16.60 -0.11
N THR A 396 16.79 16.40 0.17
CA THR A 396 17.27 15.83 1.45
C THR A 396 16.94 16.75 2.62
N SER A 397 17.30 18.04 2.51
CA SER A 397 17.07 19.04 3.54
C SER A 397 15.57 19.41 3.64
N TYR A 398 14.85 19.41 2.52
CA TYR A 398 13.39 19.52 2.56
C TYR A 398 12.75 18.43 3.44
N ARG A 399 13.11 17.16 3.24
CA ARG A 399 12.57 16.06 4.07
C ARG A 399 13.07 16.15 5.51
N GLU A 400 14.39 16.06 5.69
CA GLU A 400 15.02 15.82 7.00
C GLU A 400 14.97 17.04 7.94
N ASP A 401 15.00 18.27 7.40
CA ASP A 401 14.97 19.51 8.19
C ASP A 401 13.59 20.20 8.15
N ILE A 402 13.03 20.45 6.96
CA ILE A 402 11.85 21.33 6.80
C ILE A 402 10.55 20.60 7.12
N LEU A 403 10.30 19.46 6.45
CA LEU A 403 9.07 18.69 6.62
C LEU A 403 9.00 18.04 8.01
N ALA A 404 10.14 17.53 8.51
CA ALA A 404 10.23 17.04 9.89
C ALA A 404 9.86 18.12 10.93
N ALA A 405 10.17 19.40 10.66
CA ALA A 405 9.83 20.52 11.53
C ALA A 405 8.36 20.99 11.46
N ASN A 406 7.51 20.40 10.59
CA ASN A 406 6.05 20.59 10.67
C ASN A 406 5.44 19.89 11.89
N LEU A 407 6.11 18.86 12.44
CA LEU A 407 5.65 18.15 13.64
C LEU A 407 5.95 18.98 14.89
N ASP A 408 4.94 19.22 15.73
CA ASP A 408 5.15 19.89 17.02
C ASP A 408 6.05 19.03 17.93
N VAL A 409 7.25 19.54 18.22
CA VAL A 409 8.28 18.79 18.95
C VAL A 409 7.87 18.49 20.40
N GLU A 410 7.07 19.35 21.06
CA GLU A 410 6.61 19.08 22.42
C GLU A 410 5.51 18.00 22.42
N ALA A 411 4.65 17.99 21.41
CA ALA A 411 3.59 16.99 21.25
C ALA A 411 4.09 15.60 20.80
N TRP A 412 5.00 15.55 19.82
CA TRP A 412 5.47 14.29 19.22
C TRP A 412 6.62 13.62 19.99
N ALA A 413 7.40 14.37 20.78
CA ALA A 413 8.53 13.85 21.56
C ALA A 413 8.25 12.58 22.39
N PRO A 414 7.08 12.39 23.05
CA PRO A 414 6.78 11.17 23.80
C PRO A 414 6.74 9.90 22.94
N LEU A 415 6.18 9.98 21.73
CA LEU A 415 6.11 8.84 20.81
C LEU A 415 7.50 8.51 20.24
N PHE A 416 8.27 9.51 19.80
CA PHE A 416 9.65 9.32 19.36
C PHE A 416 10.54 8.75 20.47
N THR A 417 10.40 9.25 21.71
CA THR A 417 11.14 8.73 22.87
C THR A 417 10.76 7.27 23.18
N SER A 418 9.53 6.86 22.91
CA SER A 418 9.07 5.48 23.08
C SER A 418 9.60 4.55 21.99
N ALA A 419 9.64 4.99 20.73
CA ALA A 419 10.07 4.20 19.57
C ALA A 419 11.60 4.13 19.37
N PHE A 420 12.33 5.20 19.71
CA PHE A 420 13.76 5.35 19.44
C PHE A 420 14.62 5.55 20.70
N GLY A 421 14.00 5.76 21.87
CA GLY A 421 14.71 6.01 23.14
C GLY A 421 15.13 7.47 23.38
N ASP A 422 14.89 8.37 22.41
CA ASP A 422 15.10 9.81 22.52
C ASP A 422 14.10 10.59 21.65
N SER A 423 14.02 11.92 21.84
CA SER A 423 13.05 12.79 21.17
C SER A 423 13.57 13.47 19.89
N GLU A 424 14.62 12.95 19.23
CA GLU A 424 15.04 13.47 17.91
C GLU A 424 14.01 13.09 16.85
N ILE A 425 13.49 14.10 16.17
CA ILE A 425 12.59 14.01 15.01
C ILE A 425 13.42 14.36 13.77
N ASN A 426 13.41 13.46 12.78
CA ASN A 426 13.93 13.66 11.43
C ASN A 426 13.16 12.74 10.47
N PHE A 427 13.25 12.95 9.16
CA PHE A 427 12.45 12.21 8.20
C PHE A 427 12.88 10.75 8.05
N SER A 428 14.17 10.45 8.22
CA SER A 428 14.64 9.06 8.33
C SER A 428 13.90 8.29 9.43
N ARG A 429 13.75 8.86 10.63
CA ARG A 429 12.98 8.23 11.73
C ARG A 429 11.48 8.15 11.43
N ILE A 430 10.89 9.18 10.80
CA ILE A 430 9.48 9.18 10.35
C ILE A 430 9.23 8.03 9.38
N ALA A 431 10.05 7.91 8.33
CA ALA A 431 9.94 6.87 7.31
C ALA A 431 10.21 5.46 7.87
N GLN A 432 11.10 5.32 8.85
CA GLN A 432 11.32 4.04 9.54
C GLN A 432 10.11 3.61 10.38
N ALA A 433 9.46 4.56 11.07
CA ALA A 433 8.26 4.28 11.84
C ALA A 433 7.07 3.92 10.93
N ILE A 434 6.84 4.69 9.86
CA ILE A 434 5.84 4.38 8.82
C ILE A 434 6.07 2.97 8.26
N ALA A 435 7.32 2.63 7.92
CA ALA A 435 7.65 1.30 7.44
C ALA A 435 7.33 0.17 8.44
N ALA A 436 7.53 0.38 9.75
CA ALA A 436 7.17 -0.60 10.78
C ALA A 436 5.64 -0.81 10.86
N TYR A 437 4.87 0.28 10.73
CA TYR A 437 3.39 0.23 10.68
C TYR A 437 2.87 -0.46 9.42
N GLU A 438 3.39 -0.14 8.23
CA GLU A 438 3.06 -0.86 6.99
C GLU A 438 3.46 -2.35 7.08
N ALA A 439 4.54 -2.65 7.79
CA ALA A 439 5.09 -4.01 7.83
C ALA A 439 4.24 -5.03 8.61
N VAL A 440 3.40 -4.60 9.56
CA VAL A 440 2.54 -5.51 10.34
C VAL A 440 1.24 -5.90 9.62
N GLN A 441 0.87 -5.21 8.53
CA GLN A 441 -0.38 -5.34 7.77
C GLN A 441 -0.43 -6.60 6.87
N ILE A 442 -0.08 -7.76 7.43
CA ILE A 442 -0.12 -9.04 6.72
C ILE A 442 -1.55 -9.62 6.77
N PHE A 443 -2.19 -9.70 5.62
CA PHE A 443 -3.53 -10.26 5.41
C PHE A 443 -3.46 -11.34 4.33
N ILE A 444 -3.19 -12.57 4.76
CA ILE A 444 -2.91 -13.72 3.90
C ILE A 444 -3.73 -14.97 4.25
N ASP A 445 -4.53 -14.97 5.30
CA ASP A 445 -5.22 -16.18 5.77
C ASP A 445 -6.57 -16.32 5.03
N ASN A 446 -6.46 -16.82 3.81
CA ASN A 446 -7.53 -16.88 2.80
C ASN A 446 -8.04 -18.32 2.55
N PRO A 447 -9.27 -18.50 2.02
CA PRO A 447 -9.85 -19.82 1.72
C PRO A 447 -8.98 -20.76 0.86
N PHE A 448 -8.23 -20.23 -0.12
CA PHE A 448 -7.31 -21.05 -0.90
C PHE A 448 -6.11 -21.54 -0.09
N PHE A 449 -5.53 -20.71 0.79
CA PHE A 449 -4.45 -21.14 1.68
C PHE A 449 -4.93 -22.24 2.64
N GLU A 450 -6.12 -22.12 3.21
CA GLU A 450 -6.71 -23.17 4.06
C GLU A 450 -6.95 -24.48 3.30
N TYR A 451 -7.37 -24.39 2.04
CA TYR A 451 -7.44 -25.55 1.15
C TYR A 451 -6.07 -26.22 0.94
N THR A 452 -5.01 -25.44 0.67
CA THR A 452 -3.65 -25.99 0.56
C THR A 452 -3.11 -26.54 1.89
N GLY A 453 -3.58 -26.02 3.02
CA GLY A 453 -3.34 -26.56 4.36
C GLY A 453 -4.06 -27.89 4.66
N GLY A 454 -4.90 -28.37 3.73
CA GLY A 454 -5.60 -29.65 3.79
C GLY A 454 -7.09 -29.56 4.13
N ASN A 455 -7.65 -28.37 4.31
CA ASN A 455 -9.09 -28.19 4.49
C ASN A 455 -9.82 -28.24 3.14
N LEU A 456 -10.09 -29.45 2.63
CA LEU A 456 -10.67 -29.65 1.30
C LEU A 456 -12.10 -29.06 1.15
N GLU A 457 -12.76 -28.71 2.25
CA GLU A 457 -14.08 -28.05 2.26
C GLU A 457 -13.98 -26.51 2.24
N ALA A 458 -12.78 -25.93 2.32
CA ALA A 458 -12.57 -24.47 2.26
C ALA A 458 -12.85 -23.86 0.88
N LEU A 459 -12.96 -24.67 -0.17
CA LEU A 459 -13.34 -24.27 -1.52
C LEU A 459 -14.54 -25.07 -2.02
N SER A 460 -15.46 -24.41 -2.72
CA SER A 460 -16.53 -25.03 -3.49
C SER A 460 -16.04 -25.69 -4.78
N ALA A 461 -16.93 -26.44 -5.43
CA ALA A 461 -16.66 -27.09 -6.71
C ALA A 461 -16.47 -26.12 -7.90
N GLU A 462 -16.89 -24.85 -7.78
CA GLU A 462 -16.62 -23.83 -8.81
C GLU A 462 -15.28 -23.14 -8.56
N GLU A 463 -14.96 -22.84 -7.30
CA GLU A 463 -13.66 -22.28 -6.88
C GLU A 463 -12.50 -23.23 -7.19
N LYS A 464 -12.66 -24.55 -6.93
CA LYS A 464 -11.67 -25.57 -7.33
C LYS A 464 -11.45 -25.60 -8.84
N ARG A 465 -12.52 -25.47 -9.64
CA ARG A 465 -12.41 -25.37 -11.12
C ARG A 465 -11.72 -24.08 -11.55
N GLY A 466 -11.99 -22.97 -10.87
CA GLY A 466 -11.28 -21.70 -11.07
C GLY A 466 -9.78 -21.81 -10.81
N ALA A 467 -9.37 -22.45 -9.71
CA ALA A 467 -7.96 -22.69 -9.40
C ALA A 467 -7.28 -23.55 -10.48
N ILE A 468 -7.93 -24.64 -10.92
CA ILE A 468 -7.44 -25.50 -12.01
C ILE A 468 -7.29 -24.71 -13.32
N THR A 469 -8.28 -23.90 -13.69
CA THR A 469 -8.21 -23.04 -14.88
C THR A 469 -7.08 -22.01 -14.74
N PHE A 470 -6.97 -21.29 -13.63
CA PHE A 470 -5.94 -20.28 -13.38
C PHE A 470 -4.52 -20.87 -13.45
N MET A 471 -4.31 -22.06 -12.87
CA MET A 471 -3.01 -22.73 -12.88
C MET A 471 -2.65 -23.38 -14.22
N SER A 472 -3.61 -23.52 -15.14
CA SER A 472 -3.40 -24.15 -16.45
C SER A 472 -2.44 -23.36 -17.35
N LYS A 473 -1.70 -24.09 -18.18
CA LYS A 473 -0.85 -23.54 -19.24
C LYS A 473 -1.67 -22.81 -20.32
N GLU A 474 -2.93 -23.19 -20.49
CA GLU A 474 -3.90 -22.59 -21.42
C GLU A 474 -4.34 -21.17 -21.00
N ALA A 475 -4.63 -20.96 -19.71
CA ALA A 475 -4.95 -19.64 -19.17
C ALA A 475 -3.69 -18.76 -19.03
N GLY A 476 -2.56 -19.38 -18.68
CA GLY A 476 -1.25 -18.73 -18.63
C GLY A 476 -1.07 -17.71 -17.51
N CYS A 477 -2.03 -17.55 -16.60
CA CYS A 477 -1.97 -16.59 -15.49
C CYS A 477 -0.70 -16.79 -14.63
N THR A 478 -0.32 -18.05 -14.40
CA THR A 478 0.90 -18.48 -13.69
C THR A 478 2.22 -18.16 -14.40
N PHE A 479 2.20 -17.59 -15.61
CA PHE A 479 3.41 -16.99 -16.19
C PHE A 479 3.88 -15.78 -15.38
N CYS A 480 2.96 -14.90 -14.99
CA CYS A 480 3.22 -13.71 -14.18
C CYS A 480 2.92 -13.94 -12.69
N HIS A 481 1.77 -14.54 -12.40
CA HIS A 481 1.18 -14.65 -11.07
C HIS A 481 1.35 -16.07 -10.51
N LYS A 482 2.53 -16.33 -9.94
CA LYS A 482 2.96 -17.65 -9.46
C LYS A 482 3.47 -17.62 -8.03
N GLY A 483 3.64 -18.82 -7.46
CA GLY A 483 3.93 -19.00 -6.04
C GLY A 483 2.77 -18.58 -5.14
N ALA A 484 2.96 -18.69 -3.82
CA ALA A 484 1.95 -18.32 -2.83
C ALA A 484 1.72 -16.80 -2.76
N PHE A 485 2.70 -15.98 -3.15
CA PHE A 485 2.51 -14.53 -3.27
C PHE A 485 1.80 -14.10 -4.57
N PHE A 486 1.44 -15.05 -5.45
CA PHE A 486 0.76 -14.80 -6.73
C PHE A 486 1.40 -13.69 -7.60
N THR A 487 2.73 -13.61 -7.57
CA THR A 487 3.52 -12.67 -8.38
C THR A 487 4.95 -13.18 -8.57
N SER A 488 5.61 -12.68 -9.61
CA SER A 488 7.04 -12.81 -9.85
C SER A 488 7.82 -11.53 -9.54
N GLU A 489 7.13 -10.49 -9.08
CA GLU A 489 7.61 -9.12 -8.77
C GLU A 489 8.31 -8.39 -9.96
N ALA A 490 8.31 -9.01 -11.13
CA ALA A 490 8.95 -8.51 -12.34
C ALA A 490 8.08 -7.45 -13.06
N LEU A 491 8.75 -6.58 -13.83
CA LEU A 491 8.07 -5.68 -14.76
C LEU A 491 7.50 -6.48 -15.94
N MET A 492 6.19 -6.35 -16.17
CA MET A 492 5.43 -7.07 -17.18
C MET A 492 4.59 -6.11 -18.03
N ALA A 493 4.61 -6.30 -19.35
CA ALA A 493 3.81 -5.52 -20.29
C ALA A 493 2.35 -6.02 -20.30
N ALA A 494 1.51 -5.47 -19.42
CA ALA A 494 0.10 -5.83 -19.34
C ALA A 494 -0.74 -5.25 -20.51
N ASN A 495 -0.19 -4.35 -21.32
CA ASN A 495 -0.83 -3.69 -22.47
C ASN A 495 -2.18 -3.00 -22.15
N TYR A 496 -2.35 -2.54 -20.90
CA TYR A 496 -3.59 -1.88 -20.46
C TYR A 496 -3.84 -0.53 -21.14
N PRO A 497 -5.12 -0.14 -21.36
CA PRO A 497 -5.48 1.16 -21.93
C PRO A 497 -4.85 2.35 -21.21
N GLN A 498 -4.36 3.33 -21.97
CA GLN A 498 -3.77 4.56 -21.43
C GLN A 498 -4.87 5.61 -21.17
N ILE A 499 -4.99 6.04 -19.91
CA ILE A 499 -5.90 7.10 -19.44
C ILE A 499 -5.17 8.01 -18.43
N GLY A 500 -5.77 9.14 -18.10
CA GLY A 500 -5.22 10.11 -17.16
C GLY A 500 -4.18 11.05 -17.77
N VAL A 501 -3.45 11.75 -16.90
CA VAL A 501 -2.40 12.70 -17.29
C VAL A 501 -1.12 12.03 -17.80
N GLY A 502 -0.87 10.79 -17.37
CA GLY A 502 0.37 10.05 -17.65
C GLY A 502 1.58 10.57 -16.86
N THR A 503 2.73 9.91 -17.00
CA THR A 503 4.00 10.31 -16.35
C THR A 503 4.92 11.12 -17.27
N ASP A 504 4.52 11.34 -18.52
CA ASP A 504 5.27 12.11 -19.52
C ASP A 504 5.19 13.63 -19.22
N GLU A 505 6.34 14.28 -19.06
CA GLU A 505 6.48 15.73 -18.75
C GLU A 505 5.69 16.66 -19.69
N SER A 506 5.38 16.23 -20.92
CA SER A 506 4.57 17.02 -21.85
C SER A 506 3.08 16.98 -21.58
N GLY A 507 2.62 16.28 -20.53
CA GLY A 507 1.22 16.16 -20.14
C GLY A 507 0.36 15.43 -21.19
N ASN A 508 0.98 14.54 -21.98
CA ASN A 508 0.36 13.98 -23.18
C ASN A 508 -0.53 12.75 -22.93
N GLY A 509 -0.66 12.27 -21.69
CA GLY A 509 -1.46 11.09 -21.34
C GLY A 509 -0.74 9.74 -21.47
N ALA A 510 0.59 9.71 -21.64
CA ALA A 510 1.37 8.48 -21.69
C ALA A 510 2.04 8.16 -20.35
N ASP A 511 1.97 6.90 -19.95
CA ASP A 511 2.80 6.28 -18.92
C ASP A 511 3.57 5.11 -19.55
N TRP A 512 4.89 5.25 -19.63
CA TRP A 512 5.76 4.28 -20.28
C TRP A 512 6.19 3.13 -19.34
N GLY A 513 5.80 3.16 -18.07
CA GLY A 513 6.17 2.16 -17.05
C GLY A 513 7.62 2.27 -16.58
N GLY A 514 8.12 1.18 -15.97
CA GLY A 514 9.53 1.07 -15.59
C GLY A 514 10.41 0.54 -16.73
N GLU A 515 11.72 0.78 -16.69
CA GLU A 515 12.67 0.23 -17.67
C GLU A 515 12.77 -1.31 -17.53
N GLY A 516 11.98 -2.03 -18.33
CA GLY A 516 11.92 -3.50 -18.36
C GLY A 516 12.41 -4.11 -19.68
N SER A 517 12.81 -5.38 -19.63
CA SER A 517 13.23 -6.14 -20.83
C SER A 517 12.08 -6.52 -21.78
N LEU A 518 10.85 -6.08 -21.50
CA LEU A 518 9.63 -6.42 -22.24
C LEU A 518 9.02 -5.26 -23.03
N GLY A 519 9.66 -4.07 -23.02
CA GLY A 519 9.23 -2.91 -23.80
C GLY A 519 8.51 -1.83 -22.99
N PHE A 520 7.79 -0.95 -23.68
CA PHE A 520 7.05 0.15 -23.07
C PHE A 520 5.75 -0.34 -22.40
N GLY A 521 5.28 0.39 -21.39
CA GLY A 521 4.08 0.02 -20.63
C GLY A 521 4.30 -1.20 -19.73
N ALA A 522 5.54 -1.44 -19.29
CA ALA A 522 5.91 -2.53 -18.41
C ALA A 522 5.80 -2.10 -16.95
N PHE A 523 4.93 -2.76 -16.19
CA PHE A 523 4.65 -2.46 -14.78
C PHE A 523 4.89 -3.68 -13.90
N ARG A 524 5.25 -3.47 -12.63
CA ARG A 524 5.43 -4.53 -11.63
C ARG A 524 4.16 -5.38 -11.56
N ALA A 525 4.27 -6.68 -11.83
CA ALA A 525 3.14 -7.59 -11.70
C ALA A 525 2.62 -7.56 -10.24
N PRO A 526 1.36 -7.15 -9.98
CA PRO A 526 0.81 -7.11 -8.62
C PRO A 526 0.68 -8.53 -8.05
N THR A 527 0.63 -8.65 -6.72
CA THR A 527 0.11 -9.86 -6.08
C THR A 527 -1.38 -9.99 -6.40
N LEU A 528 -1.90 -11.21 -6.37
CA LEU A 528 -3.35 -11.46 -6.45
C LEU A 528 -3.99 -11.77 -5.09
N LEU A 529 -3.21 -11.76 -4.00
CA LEU A 529 -3.78 -11.78 -2.66
C LEU A 529 -4.62 -10.52 -2.45
N ASN A 530 -5.83 -10.68 -1.89
CA ASN A 530 -6.84 -9.63 -1.68
C ASN A 530 -7.32 -8.89 -2.96
N VAL A 531 -7.00 -9.36 -4.17
CA VAL A 531 -7.28 -8.65 -5.43
C VAL A 531 -8.78 -8.39 -5.70
N ALA A 532 -9.68 -9.10 -5.03
CA ALA A 532 -11.11 -8.81 -5.10
C ALA A 532 -11.50 -7.47 -4.45
N LEU A 533 -10.66 -6.93 -3.55
CA LEU A 533 -10.86 -5.67 -2.85
C LEU A 533 -10.19 -4.47 -3.55
N THR A 534 -9.09 -4.70 -4.27
CA THR A 534 -8.18 -3.65 -4.77
C THR A 534 -8.63 -3.05 -6.11
N GLY A 535 -9.88 -2.60 -6.21
CA GLY A 535 -10.42 -1.93 -7.39
C GLY A 535 -10.24 -0.40 -7.36
N PRO A 536 -10.41 0.31 -8.49
CA PRO A 536 -10.52 -0.18 -9.86
C PRO A 536 -9.20 -0.77 -10.37
N TRP A 537 -9.25 -1.73 -11.30
CA TRP A 537 -8.10 -2.57 -11.63
C TRP A 537 -7.24 -2.02 -12.78
N GLY A 538 -5.91 -2.10 -12.58
CA GLY A 538 -4.87 -1.70 -13.53
C GLY A 538 -4.05 -0.50 -13.02
N HIS A 539 -2.92 -0.16 -13.67
CA HIS A 539 -1.95 0.79 -13.11
C HIS A 539 -2.48 2.22 -12.91
N ASN A 540 -3.57 2.60 -13.59
CA ASN A 540 -4.36 3.81 -13.34
C ASN A 540 -5.87 3.48 -13.33
N GLY A 541 -6.21 2.29 -12.81
CA GLY A 541 -7.57 1.84 -12.56
C GLY A 541 -8.49 1.87 -13.77
N GLN A 542 -8.02 1.36 -14.92
CA GLN A 542 -8.78 1.33 -16.17
C GLN A 542 -10.13 0.61 -16.06
N PHE A 543 -10.22 -0.44 -15.24
CA PHE A 543 -11.37 -1.35 -15.26
C PHE A 543 -12.16 -1.31 -13.96
N GLY A 544 -13.44 -0.94 -14.03
CA GLY A 544 -14.34 -0.89 -12.87
C GLY A 544 -14.80 -2.25 -12.31
N THR A 545 -14.37 -3.39 -12.90
CA THR A 545 -14.63 -4.73 -12.33
C THR A 545 -13.45 -5.67 -12.58
N LEU A 546 -13.20 -6.58 -11.63
CA LEU A 546 -12.18 -7.63 -11.77
C LEU A 546 -12.45 -8.54 -12.99
N LYS A 547 -13.72 -8.86 -13.28
CA LYS A 547 -14.08 -9.59 -14.51
C LYS A 547 -13.65 -8.86 -15.78
N ARG A 548 -13.88 -7.54 -15.86
CA ARG A 548 -13.45 -6.74 -17.01
C ARG A 548 -11.92 -6.69 -17.16
N ASN A 549 -11.18 -6.75 -16.06
CA ASN A 549 -9.73 -6.91 -16.07
C ASN A 549 -9.32 -8.30 -16.61
N VAL A 550 -9.91 -9.39 -16.13
CA VAL A 550 -9.64 -10.75 -16.64
C VAL A 550 -9.98 -10.88 -18.13
N GLU A 551 -11.09 -10.30 -18.59
CA GLU A 551 -11.47 -10.22 -20.02
C GLU A 551 -10.39 -9.58 -20.91
N HIS A 552 -9.54 -8.69 -20.37
CA HIS A 552 -8.50 -8.02 -21.15
C HIS A 552 -7.44 -8.99 -21.67
N TYR A 553 -7.09 -10.02 -20.89
CA TYR A 553 -6.03 -10.96 -21.22
C TYR A 553 -6.39 -11.96 -22.33
N SER A 554 -7.68 -12.15 -22.63
CA SER A 554 -8.14 -13.07 -23.68
C SER A 554 -7.82 -12.60 -25.11
N ASP A 555 -7.81 -11.28 -25.34
CA ASP A 555 -7.34 -10.63 -26.59
C ASP A 555 -7.10 -9.13 -26.29
N GLN A 556 -5.87 -8.78 -25.91
CA GLN A 556 -5.53 -7.42 -25.46
C GLN A 556 -5.80 -6.37 -26.54
N GLY A 557 -5.50 -6.64 -27.81
CA GLY A 557 -5.70 -5.71 -28.92
C GLY A 557 -7.17 -5.43 -29.22
N ALA A 558 -8.00 -6.48 -29.23
CA ALA A 558 -9.45 -6.32 -29.33
C ALA A 558 -10.03 -5.63 -28.08
N SER A 559 -9.48 -5.91 -26.90
CA SER A 559 -9.89 -5.30 -25.63
C SER A 559 -9.59 -3.79 -25.55
N ILE A 560 -8.42 -3.35 -26.03
CA ILE A 560 -8.05 -1.92 -26.17
C ILE A 560 -9.02 -1.23 -27.15
N THR A 561 -9.26 -1.86 -28.31
CA THR A 561 -10.16 -1.30 -29.33
C THR A 561 -11.56 -1.11 -28.77
N ARG A 562 -12.12 -2.16 -28.12
CA ARG A 562 -13.43 -2.13 -27.46
C ARG A 562 -13.52 -1.05 -26.38
N TYR A 563 -12.48 -0.90 -25.56
CA TYR A 563 -12.41 0.07 -24.47
C TYR A 563 -12.63 1.50 -24.97
N PHE A 564 -11.92 1.90 -26.03
CA PHE A 564 -12.03 3.25 -26.59
C PHE A 564 -13.25 3.42 -27.52
N GLU A 565 -13.69 2.39 -28.24
CA GLU A 565 -14.92 2.44 -29.05
C GLU A 565 -16.19 2.64 -28.19
N ASN A 566 -16.26 1.99 -27.03
CA ASN A 566 -17.37 2.13 -26.09
C ASN A 566 -17.18 3.33 -25.12
N SER A 567 -15.96 3.86 -25.00
CA SER A 567 -15.56 4.81 -23.95
C SER A 567 -15.72 4.28 -22.53
N GLU A 568 -15.28 3.03 -22.28
CA GLU A 568 -15.45 2.31 -20.99
C GLU A 568 -14.83 3.05 -19.79
N MET A 569 -13.86 3.95 -20.00
CA MET A 569 -13.34 4.85 -18.96
C MET A 569 -14.39 5.82 -18.39
N CYS A 570 -15.47 6.10 -19.14
CA CYS A 570 -16.55 6.98 -18.71
C CYS A 570 -17.67 6.24 -17.96
N ASP A 571 -17.57 4.90 -17.83
CA ASP A 571 -18.41 4.09 -16.93
C ASP A 571 -17.75 3.95 -15.53
N LEU A 572 -16.53 4.47 -15.35
CA LEU A 572 -15.84 4.52 -14.06
C LEU A 572 -16.47 5.59 -13.16
N VAL A 573 -16.72 5.25 -11.89
CA VAL A 573 -17.40 6.11 -10.90
C VAL A 573 -16.75 7.50 -10.77
N GLN A 574 -15.42 7.58 -10.93
CA GLN A 574 -14.68 8.83 -10.86
C GLN A 574 -14.90 9.78 -12.06
N PHE A 575 -15.33 9.26 -13.22
CA PHE A 575 -15.41 10.02 -14.48
C PHE A 575 -16.81 10.08 -15.11
N GLN A 576 -17.78 9.33 -14.57
CA GLN A 576 -19.15 9.23 -15.10
C GLN A 576 -19.86 10.58 -15.32
N ASP A 577 -19.55 11.59 -14.50
CA ASP A 577 -20.16 12.92 -14.51
C ASP A 577 -19.32 13.99 -15.26
N VAL A 578 -18.16 13.62 -15.82
CA VAL A 578 -17.24 14.56 -16.49
C VAL A 578 -17.75 14.91 -17.90
N GLU A 579 -18.11 16.18 -18.13
CA GLU A 579 -18.62 16.62 -19.45
C GLU A 579 -17.57 16.39 -20.54
N GLY A 580 -17.90 15.55 -21.52
CA GLY A 580 -16.96 15.21 -22.60
C GLY A 580 -15.82 14.27 -22.17
N CYS A 581 -15.97 13.56 -21.04
CA CYS A 581 -15.06 12.58 -20.44
C CYS A 581 -13.99 12.01 -21.37
N ALA A 582 -14.35 11.33 -22.47
CA ALA A 582 -13.40 10.68 -23.36
C ALA A 582 -12.26 11.59 -23.88
N ASN A 583 -12.54 12.88 -24.15
CA ASN A 583 -11.56 13.84 -24.62
C ASN A 583 -10.71 14.48 -23.49
N LYS A 584 -11.10 14.29 -22.23
CA LYS A 584 -10.40 14.79 -21.04
C LYS A 584 -9.58 13.69 -20.37
N VAL A 585 -10.22 12.55 -20.11
CA VAL A 585 -9.67 11.36 -19.45
C VAL A 585 -8.70 10.59 -20.35
N ALA A 586 -8.87 10.61 -21.68
CA ALA A 586 -8.03 9.82 -22.59
C ALA A 586 -7.77 10.45 -23.99
N PRO A 587 -7.39 11.74 -24.08
CA PRO A 587 -7.26 12.46 -25.36
C PRO A 587 -6.36 11.78 -26.40
N ASN A 588 -5.29 11.10 -25.96
CA ASN A 588 -4.36 10.34 -26.81
C ASN A 588 -4.40 8.82 -26.51
N GLY A 589 -5.31 8.36 -25.64
CA GLY A 589 -5.23 7.06 -24.97
C GLY A 589 -5.13 5.87 -25.93
N LEU A 590 -5.98 5.83 -26.96
CA LEU A 590 -5.93 4.78 -27.98
C LEU A 590 -4.59 4.77 -28.74
N THR A 591 -4.01 5.92 -29.05
CA THR A 591 -2.72 6.01 -29.75
C THR A 591 -1.57 5.52 -28.89
N HIS A 592 -1.52 5.91 -27.61
CA HIS A 592 -0.49 5.43 -26.69
C HIS A 592 -0.62 3.93 -26.39
N SER A 593 -1.86 3.44 -26.21
CA SER A 593 -2.14 2.01 -26.05
C SER A 593 -1.70 1.20 -27.27
N GLN A 594 -1.94 1.72 -28.47
CA GLN A 594 -1.49 1.08 -29.71
C GLN A 594 0.05 1.10 -29.84
N ASN A 595 0.71 2.21 -29.49
CA ASN A 595 2.18 2.30 -29.48
C ASN A 595 2.82 1.29 -28.52
N ILE A 596 2.19 1.04 -27.36
CA ILE A 596 2.61 0.03 -26.38
C ILE A 596 2.48 -1.37 -26.98
N ILE A 597 1.28 -1.78 -27.44
CA ILE A 597 1.07 -3.15 -27.94
C ILE A 597 1.83 -3.43 -29.26
N ASP A 598 2.02 -2.42 -30.13
CA ASP A 598 2.85 -2.54 -31.36
C ASP A 598 4.34 -2.66 -31.04
N GLY A 599 4.80 -2.14 -29.89
CA GLY A 599 6.19 -2.22 -29.43
C GLY A 599 6.55 -3.56 -28.77
N ASN A 600 5.55 -4.31 -28.29
CA ASN A 600 5.74 -5.44 -27.40
C ASN A 600 5.60 -6.78 -28.16
N GLU A 601 6.73 -7.35 -28.62
CA GLU A 601 6.76 -8.62 -29.36
C GLU A 601 6.24 -9.81 -28.52
N GLY A 602 5.03 -10.29 -28.83
CA GLY A 602 4.63 -11.67 -28.51
C GLY A 602 3.60 -11.87 -27.40
N GLY A 603 2.65 -10.93 -27.20
CA GLY A 603 1.46 -11.20 -26.40
C GLY A 603 0.70 -12.45 -26.89
N GLY A 604 0.65 -13.49 -26.05
CA GLY A 604 -0.09 -14.72 -26.33
C GLY A 604 -1.60 -14.49 -26.22
N VAL A 605 -2.37 -14.99 -27.19
CA VAL A 605 -3.84 -14.88 -27.18
C VAL A 605 -4.42 -16.03 -26.35
N ASN A 606 -4.47 -15.86 -25.03
CA ASN A 606 -4.92 -16.87 -24.07
C ASN A 606 -6.45 -16.94 -24.08
N ARG A 607 -7.03 -17.65 -25.07
CA ARG A 607 -8.47 -17.66 -25.37
C ARG A 607 -9.32 -18.41 -24.35
N LEU A 608 -9.50 -17.83 -23.17
CA LEU A 608 -10.52 -18.23 -22.21
C LEU A 608 -11.93 -17.97 -22.79
N SER A 609 -12.84 -18.91 -22.57
CA SER A 609 -14.28 -18.70 -22.75
C SER A 609 -14.86 -17.78 -21.65
N ALA A 610 -16.09 -17.31 -21.83
CA ALA A 610 -16.77 -16.50 -20.81
C ALA A 610 -16.92 -17.27 -19.48
N ASP A 611 -17.27 -18.56 -19.56
CA ASP A 611 -17.44 -19.43 -18.40
C ASP A 611 -16.10 -19.68 -17.68
N GLU A 612 -14.98 -19.78 -18.42
CA GLU A 612 -13.63 -19.89 -17.84
C GLU A 612 -13.14 -18.57 -17.23
N ILE A 613 -13.54 -17.41 -17.78
CA ILE A 613 -13.30 -16.10 -17.17
C ILE A 613 -14.06 -15.99 -15.84
N ASP A 614 -15.32 -16.41 -15.79
CA ASP A 614 -16.11 -16.43 -14.56
C ASP A 614 -15.50 -17.40 -13.52
N LEU A 615 -15.06 -18.60 -13.93
CA LEU A 615 -14.31 -19.51 -13.06
C LEU A 615 -13.04 -18.87 -12.48
N VAL A 616 -12.24 -18.18 -13.30
CA VAL A 616 -11.03 -17.47 -12.83
C VAL A 616 -11.39 -16.37 -11.83
N VAL A 617 -12.41 -15.55 -12.11
CA VAL A 617 -12.86 -14.50 -11.19
C VAL A 617 -13.35 -15.08 -9.86
N THR A 618 -14.11 -16.17 -9.90
CA THR A 618 -14.55 -16.92 -8.71
C THR A 618 -13.36 -17.40 -7.88
N PHE A 619 -12.31 -17.96 -8.51
CA PHE A 619 -11.08 -18.32 -7.81
C PHE A 619 -10.33 -17.11 -7.23
N LEU A 620 -10.24 -15.97 -7.94
CA LEU A 620 -9.57 -14.79 -7.40
C LEU A 620 -10.25 -14.23 -6.14
N GLY A 621 -11.56 -14.47 -5.95
CA GLY A 621 -12.25 -14.20 -4.68
C GLY A 621 -11.68 -15.00 -3.50
N THR A 622 -11.24 -16.24 -3.73
CA THR A 622 -10.68 -17.17 -2.71
C THR A 622 -9.31 -16.76 -2.17
N LEU A 623 -8.67 -15.77 -2.81
CA LEU A 623 -7.38 -15.21 -2.41
C LEU A 623 -7.53 -14.03 -1.43
N THR A 624 -8.76 -13.78 -0.95
CA THR A 624 -9.09 -12.68 -0.03
C THR A 624 -9.06 -13.17 1.42
N ASP A 625 -8.31 -12.47 2.26
CA ASP A 625 -8.36 -12.62 3.72
C ASP A 625 -9.70 -12.06 4.25
N PRO A 626 -10.50 -12.84 5.00
CA PRO A 626 -11.79 -12.38 5.50
C PRO A 626 -11.72 -11.14 6.39
N ASN A 627 -10.61 -10.90 7.09
CA ASN A 627 -10.45 -9.71 7.92
C ASN A 627 -10.18 -8.47 7.06
N ALA A 628 -9.41 -8.60 5.97
CA ALA A 628 -9.22 -7.51 5.02
C ALA A 628 -10.52 -7.14 4.28
N ALA A 629 -11.42 -8.10 4.08
CA ALA A 629 -12.72 -7.89 3.46
C ALA A 629 -13.76 -7.26 4.41
N ASP A 630 -13.62 -7.43 5.72
CA ASP A 630 -14.48 -6.83 6.74
C ASP A 630 -13.79 -5.62 7.38
N THR A 631 -14.23 -4.43 6.96
CA THR A 631 -13.74 -3.14 7.49
C THR A 631 -14.03 -2.95 8.98
N SER A 632 -14.97 -3.70 9.55
CA SER A 632 -15.28 -3.73 10.98
C SER A 632 -14.57 -4.86 11.75
N SER A 633 -13.67 -5.60 11.10
CA SER A 633 -12.84 -6.57 11.80
C SER A 633 -11.79 -5.89 12.70
N ASN A 634 -11.53 -6.50 13.86
CA ASN A 634 -10.51 -6.07 14.82
C ASN A 634 -9.16 -5.77 14.12
N ALA A 635 -8.77 -6.61 13.16
CA ALA A 635 -7.48 -6.49 12.46
C ALA A 635 -7.39 -5.28 11.52
N ILE A 636 -8.52 -4.72 11.05
CA ILE A 636 -8.56 -3.46 10.30
C ILE A 636 -8.67 -2.27 11.25
N GLN A 637 -9.51 -2.34 12.27
CA GLN A 637 -9.70 -1.24 13.22
C GLN A 637 -8.43 -0.93 14.04
N PHE A 638 -7.67 -1.96 14.46
CA PHE A 638 -6.36 -1.79 15.12
C PHE A 638 -5.28 -1.10 14.25
N LEU A 639 -5.52 -0.92 12.94
CA LEU A 639 -4.65 -0.14 12.05
C LEU A 639 -5.10 1.32 11.91
N ILE A 640 -6.20 1.71 12.55
CA ILE A 640 -6.80 3.04 12.45
C ILE A 640 -6.65 3.70 13.83
N PRO A 641 -6.00 4.87 13.92
CA PRO A 641 -5.79 5.51 15.20
C PRO A 641 -7.10 6.06 15.79
N PRO A 642 -7.26 6.08 17.12
CA PRO A 642 -8.45 6.62 17.77
C PRO A 642 -8.63 8.10 17.42
N ARG A 643 -9.89 8.56 17.36
CA ARG A 643 -10.28 9.91 16.93
C ARG A 643 -10.06 10.98 18.02
N ASP A 644 -8.85 11.02 18.56
CA ASP A 644 -8.35 12.01 19.52
C ASP A 644 -7.76 13.27 18.84
N GLY A 645 -7.64 13.26 17.51
CA GLY A 645 -7.07 14.35 16.69
C GLY A 645 -5.56 14.22 16.45
N GLY A 646 -4.90 13.22 17.04
CA GLY A 646 -3.45 13.04 17.00
C GLY A 646 -2.67 14.07 17.84
N PRO A 647 -1.35 13.88 18.03
CA PRO A 647 -0.55 14.68 18.97
C PRO A 647 -0.62 16.20 18.76
N ASP A 648 -0.67 16.63 17.49
CA ASP A 648 -0.66 18.03 17.05
C ASP A 648 -2.03 18.54 16.55
N GLY A 649 -3.10 17.73 16.68
CA GLY A 649 -4.42 18.05 16.14
C GLY A 649 -4.51 17.96 14.61
N LYS A 650 -3.58 17.26 13.94
CA LYS A 650 -3.50 17.14 12.47
C LYS A 650 -3.85 15.77 11.93
N GLN A 651 -4.41 14.87 12.74
CA GLN A 651 -4.89 13.55 12.27
C GLN A 651 -5.98 13.68 11.19
N LEU A 652 -6.01 12.71 10.27
CA LEU A 652 -7.08 12.50 9.31
C LEU A 652 -8.18 11.61 9.92
N ASP A 653 -9.20 12.25 10.48
CA ASP A 653 -10.43 11.57 10.93
C ASP A 653 -11.36 11.29 9.72
N ALA A 654 -10.97 10.33 8.87
CA ALA A 654 -11.56 10.06 7.56
C ALA A 654 -13.08 9.79 7.55
N ILE A 655 -13.75 10.08 6.43
CA ILE A 655 -15.16 9.75 6.19
C ILE A 655 -15.42 9.23 4.78
N ASP A 656 -16.45 8.41 4.65
CA ASP A 656 -16.97 7.96 3.36
C ASP A 656 -17.88 9.00 2.68
N LYS A 657 -18.29 8.70 1.45
CA LYS A 657 -19.22 9.53 0.64
C LYS A 657 -20.61 9.74 1.27
N ASP A 658 -21.01 8.91 2.23
CA ASP A 658 -22.29 9.00 2.93
C ASP A 658 -22.15 9.73 4.28
N GLY A 659 -20.94 10.21 4.62
CA GLY A 659 -20.62 10.94 5.84
C GLY A 659 -20.38 10.06 7.06
N ARG A 660 -20.19 8.75 6.87
CA ARG A 660 -19.86 7.81 7.95
C ARG A 660 -18.37 7.86 8.24
N SER A 661 -18.00 7.69 9.51
CA SER A 661 -16.62 7.45 9.91
C SER A 661 -16.09 6.17 9.27
N LEU A 662 -14.86 6.26 8.76
CA LEU A 662 -14.01 5.14 8.35
C LEU A 662 -13.05 4.72 9.47
#